data_AF-A0A1G2WLC7-F1
#
_entry.id   AF-A0A1G2WLC7-F1
#
_cell.length_a   1.000
_cell.length_b   1.000
_cell.length_c   1.000
_cell.angle_alpha   90.00
_cell.angle_beta   90.00
_cell.angle_gamma   90.00
#
_symmetry.space_group_name_H-M   'P 1'
#
loop_
_entity.id
_entity.type
_entity.pdbx_description
1 polymer ?
#
loop_
_entity_poly.entity_id
_entity_poly.type
_entity_poly.pdbx_seq_one_letter_code
_entity_poly.pdbx_strand_id
1 'polypeptide(L)'
;MYFFVDMDKAALGPIHYIWFAVVGTALAVAIVVLCIKEYAREWKHHQAIAKRLQIKAVEEKIKTLESELPSVKEEMKAKYEERLRMTRMIRAQVMASPVKIQQIQIDSLKKVDRCTTCHTGIEDVDMKDQENPYKGHPGKYLQWHDIEKFGCTICHEGQGLSTDYMHAAHMPLRGLDRPWQKAVLSKYLIQSSCGKCHLDKEVPFAPLLSKGRDVIEKAGCSGCHKVRLYENQERVGPSLDLLGSKVNRAWLLRWLSNPREYDPQEGLIRPRMPKFSLSKDQILALEAFLMASGNETVLKEPAEGGDPEAGALLFRETRCVTCHLVEGKGGYLAPELSGITSKVSKKWLYSWIKDTHYFQPRTKMPQFNFSEKQMSDLVEYMWEEFQGEEFEIPKEFEDISGNGKDAGEMVNQGKKIFMEYGCTGCHAKTGIEQGRIAPDIIGLGSRDEERLEWGKAQGVDKYIGNWVFARLKDPDLLEKKAKMPHFPLTEEEMAAATMALLSDTGGDIPSQYVVSAPNQENYPDLPGEFGKIVDKYRCRSCHVVYGKGSWVSMHPLDGEGSEVRKEWLRAYFSLPYSLRPILKERMVSLKMSDSEVDLLVNFFTSVMVNNSIPGDEGTFTEEEVAGGKILFDKYGCISCHIMGKGGGYVGPPLTTVGDRLTAGWIFAYMKNPRYYEPWSIQPDYGFSEEETRALTAYLASCKEMKKNIRVSQGK
;
A
#
# COMPACT_ATOMS: atom_id res chain seq x y z
N MET A 1 -30.89 -3.76 -69.74
CA MET A 1 -29.94 -3.67 -70.86
C MET A 1 -29.23 -5.02 -70.92
N TYR A 2 -29.58 -5.87 -71.88
CA TYR A 2 -28.76 -6.12 -73.10
C TYR A 2 -27.33 -6.43 -72.66
N PHE A 3 -26.84 -7.67 -72.68
CA PHE A 3 -26.62 -8.48 -73.89
C PHE A 3 -26.75 -9.99 -73.59
N PHE A 4 -27.71 -10.65 -74.24
CA PHE A 4 -27.54 -12.04 -74.63
C PHE A 4 -26.43 -12.04 -75.69
N VAL A 5 -25.25 -12.56 -75.36
CA VAL A 5 -24.27 -12.97 -76.36
C VAL A 5 -24.63 -14.40 -76.70
N ASP A 6 -25.13 -14.57 -77.92
CA ASP A 6 -25.21 -15.84 -78.64
C ASP A 6 -23.80 -16.43 -78.69
N MET A 7 -23.47 -17.31 -77.74
CA MET A 7 -22.26 -18.11 -77.84
C MET A 7 -22.56 -19.32 -78.72
N ASP A 8 -22.11 -19.18 -79.96
CA ASP A 8 -21.94 -20.25 -80.93
C ASP A 8 -21.36 -21.49 -80.25
N LYS A 9 -22.10 -22.61 -80.25
CA LYS A 9 -21.70 -23.88 -79.61
C LYS A 9 -20.46 -24.53 -80.25
N ALA A 10 -19.85 -23.89 -81.25
CA ALA A 10 -18.75 -24.42 -82.05
C ALA A 10 -17.37 -23.77 -81.79
N ALA A 11 -17.24 -22.78 -80.89
CA ALA A 11 -15.98 -22.07 -80.65
C ALA A 11 -15.36 -22.28 -79.24
N LEU A 12 -15.86 -23.23 -78.45
CA LEU A 12 -15.23 -23.62 -77.19
C LEU A 12 -14.27 -24.78 -77.43
N GLY A 13 -13.08 -24.48 -77.95
CA GLY A 13 -12.01 -25.47 -78.10
C GLY A 13 -11.58 -26.10 -76.76
N PRO A 14 -10.85 -27.24 -76.80
CA PRO A 14 -10.48 -28.03 -75.61
C PRO A 14 -9.78 -27.22 -74.49
N ILE A 15 -9.22 -26.06 -74.82
CA ILE A 15 -8.59 -25.11 -73.90
C ILE A 15 -9.55 -24.60 -72.82
N HIS A 16 -10.84 -24.37 -73.13
CA HIS A 16 -11.79 -23.90 -72.12
C HIS A 16 -12.22 -25.01 -71.15
N TYR A 17 -12.35 -26.24 -71.63
CA TYR A 17 -12.59 -27.41 -70.79
C TYR A 17 -11.40 -27.70 -69.87
N ILE A 18 -10.17 -27.55 -70.40
CA ILE A 18 -8.93 -27.66 -69.61
C ILE A 18 -8.87 -26.54 -68.55
N TRP A 19 -9.18 -25.30 -68.91
CA TRP A 19 -9.17 -24.18 -67.96
C TRP A 19 -10.21 -24.36 -66.85
N PHE A 20 -11.44 -24.77 -67.18
CA PHE A 20 -12.49 -25.03 -66.20
C PHE A 20 -12.14 -26.23 -65.30
N ALA A 21 -11.51 -27.28 -65.85
CA ALA A 21 -11.01 -28.41 -65.08
C ALA A 21 -9.87 -27.97 -64.13
N VAL A 22 -8.91 -27.16 -64.60
CA VAL A 22 -7.79 -26.66 -63.77
C VAL A 22 -8.30 -25.76 -62.65
N VAL A 23 -9.19 -24.81 -62.93
CA VAL A 23 -9.77 -23.92 -61.91
C VAL A 23 -10.67 -24.70 -60.95
N GLY A 24 -11.48 -25.63 -61.44
CA GLY A 24 -12.32 -26.51 -60.62
C GLY A 24 -11.50 -27.41 -59.70
N THR A 25 -10.42 -28.01 -60.21
CA THR A 25 -9.47 -28.80 -59.41
C THR A 25 -8.75 -27.92 -58.40
N ALA A 26 -8.28 -26.73 -58.78
CA ALA A 26 -7.64 -25.80 -57.86
C ALA A 26 -8.58 -25.36 -56.73
N LEU A 27 -9.86 -25.09 -57.03
CA LEU A 27 -10.87 -24.77 -56.03
C LEU A 27 -11.17 -25.96 -55.11
N ALA A 28 -11.31 -27.18 -55.66
CA ALA A 28 -11.52 -28.38 -54.87
C ALA A 28 -10.34 -28.65 -53.93
N VAL A 29 -9.11 -28.53 -54.42
CA VAL A 29 -7.89 -28.63 -53.61
C VAL A 29 -7.87 -27.54 -52.53
N ALA A 30 -8.20 -26.30 -52.86
CA ALA A 30 -8.28 -25.22 -51.89
C ALA A 30 -9.33 -25.50 -50.79
N ILE A 31 -10.51 -26.00 -51.14
CA ILE A 31 -11.55 -26.40 -50.18
C ILE A 31 -11.05 -27.53 -49.29
N VAL A 32 -10.43 -28.57 -49.85
CA VAL A 32 -9.87 -29.68 -49.06
C VAL A 32 -8.79 -29.18 -48.10
N VAL A 33 -7.89 -28.30 -48.56
CA VAL A 33 -6.87 -27.68 -47.70
C VAL A 33 -7.51 -26.84 -46.59
N LEU A 34 -8.58 -26.08 -46.88
CA LEU A 34 -9.31 -25.32 -45.86
C LEU A 34 -10.01 -26.24 -44.86
N CYS A 35 -10.63 -27.34 -45.30
CA CYS A 35 -11.24 -28.34 -44.42
C CYS A 35 -10.19 -29.01 -43.52
N ILE A 36 -9.01 -29.34 -44.05
CA ILE A 36 -7.90 -29.90 -43.27
C ILE A 36 -7.41 -28.87 -42.24
N LYS A 37 -7.20 -27.61 -42.65
CA LYS A 37 -6.80 -26.53 -41.73
C LYS A 37 -7.84 -26.28 -40.64
N GLU A 38 -9.13 -26.32 -40.99
CA GLU A 38 -10.23 -26.18 -40.03
C GLU A 38 -10.28 -27.35 -39.04
N TYR A 39 -10.07 -28.58 -39.53
CA TYR A 39 -10.01 -29.77 -38.68
C TYR A 39 -8.80 -29.74 -37.73
N ALA A 40 -7.65 -29.29 -38.22
CA ALA A 40 -6.38 -29.26 -37.49
C ALA A 40 -6.16 -27.99 -36.64
N ARG A 41 -7.20 -27.20 -36.34
CA ARG A 41 -7.05 -26.01 -35.50
C ARG A 41 -6.55 -26.37 -34.10
N GLU A 42 -5.49 -25.68 -33.66
CA GLU A 42 -4.78 -25.93 -32.39
C GLU A 42 -5.71 -25.92 -31.17
N TRP A 43 -6.67 -24.99 -31.11
CA TRP A 43 -7.56 -24.88 -29.96
C TRP A 43 -8.43 -26.13 -29.72
N LYS A 44 -8.79 -26.88 -30.77
CA LYS A 44 -9.54 -28.15 -30.65
C LYS A 44 -8.72 -29.20 -29.91
N HIS A 45 -7.42 -29.22 -30.18
CA HIS A 45 -6.47 -30.11 -29.50
C HIS A 45 -6.34 -29.77 -28.02
N HIS A 46 -6.24 -28.47 -27.68
CA HIS A 46 -6.19 -28.03 -26.28
C HIS A 46 -7.47 -28.41 -25.51
N GLN A 47 -8.66 -28.20 -26.06
CA GLN A 47 -9.91 -28.60 -25.39
C GLN A 47 -9.98 -30.12 -25.17
N ALA A 48 -9.51 -30.92 -26.13
CA ALA A 48 -9.49 -32.38 -25.99
C ALA A 48 -8.55 -32.84 -24.84
N ILE A 49 -7.38 -32.22 -24.72
CA ILE A 49 -6.43 -32.52 -23.63
C ILE A 49 -7.01 -32.06 -22.29
N ALA A 50 -7.49 -30.81 -22.19
CA ALA A 50 -8.08 -30.27 -20.97
C ALA A 50 -9.20 -31.16 -20.43
N LYS A 51 -10.11 -31.59 -21.32
CA LYS A 51 -11.20 -32.50 -20.99
C LYS A 51 -10.71 -33.83 -20.41
N ARG A 52 -9.66 -34.43 -20.99
CA ARG A 52 -9.06 -35.68 -20.46
C ARG A 52 -8.47 -35.48 -19.06
N LEU A 53 -7.77 -34.37 -18.85
CA LEU A 53 -7.17 -34.03 -17.56
C LEU A 53 -8.24 -33.80 -16.48
N GLN A 54 -9.31 -33.07 -16.81
CA GLN A 54 -10.45 -32.83 -15.91
C GLN A 54 -11.16 -34.14 -15.56
N ILE A 55 -11.43 -35.00 -16.54
CA ILE A 55 -12.03 -36.33 -16.28
C ILE A 55 -11.15 -37.12 -15.31
N LYS A 56 -9.83 -37.15 -15.54
CA LYS A 56 -8.89 -37.86 -14.67
C LYS A 56 -8.91 -37.31 -13.24
N ALA A 57 -8.88 -35.99 -13.08
CA ALA A 57 -8.92 -35.35 -11.76
C ALA A 57 -10.22 -35.67 -11.00
N VAL A 58 -11.36 -35.64 -11.69
CA VAL A 58 -12.66 -35.98 -11.10
C VAL A 58 -12.76 -37.47 -10.77
N GLU A 59 -12.21 -38.36 -11.60
CA GLU A 59 -12.16 -39.80 -11.34
C GLU A 59 -11.29 -40.14 -10.13
N GLU A 60 -10.15 -39.48 -9.96
CA GLU A 60 -9.32 -39.63 -8.76
C GLU A 60 -10.08 -39.22 -7.49
N LYS A 61 -10.84 -38.12 -7.54
CA LYS A 61 -11.69 -37.70 -6.42
C LYS A 61 -12.79 -38.70 -6.09
N ILE A 62 -13.46 -39.24 -7.10
CA ILE A 62 -14.49 -40.28 -6.93
C ILE A 62 -13.87 -41.48 -6.20
N LYS A 63 -12.70 -41.93 -6.68
CA LYS A 63 -11.98 -43.06 -6.08
C LYS A 63 -11.60 -42.80 -4.62
N THR A 64 -11.12 -41.61 -4.30
CA THR A 64 -10.80 -41.22 -2.92
C THR A 64 -12.04 -41.23 -2.03
N LEU A 65 -13.12 -40.57 -2.46
CA LEU A 65 -14.37 -40.51 -1.71
C LEU A 65 -14.98 -41.91 -1.49
N GLU A 66 -14.93 -42.79 -2.49
CA GLU A 66 -15.37 -44.18 -2.37
C GLU A 66 -14.53 -44.98 -1.38
N SER A 67 -13.22 -44.74 -1.32
CA SER A 67 -12.33 -45.42 -0.37
C SER A 67 -12.50 -44.95 1.08
N GLU A 68 -12.89 -43.68 1.29
CA GLU A 68 -13.09 -43.09 2.61
C GLU A 68 -14.48 -43.39 3.17
N LEU A 69 -15.50 -43.55 2.31
CA LEU A 69 -16.90 -43.74 2.72
C LEU A 69 -17.11 -44.81 3.81
N PRO A 70 -16.44 -45.99 3.80
CA PRO A 70 -16.59 -47.00 4.85
C PRO A 70 -16.10 -46.58 6.25
N SER A 71 -15.16 -45.62 6.33
CA SER A 71 -14.56 -45.16 7.59
C SER A 71 -15.14 -43.84 8.12
N VAL A 72 -16.08 -43.23 7.39
CA VAL A 72 -16.78 -42.00 7.78
C VAL A 72 -17.81 -42.29 8.89
N LYS A 73 -17.82 -41.45 9.93
CA LYS A 73 -18.81 -41.51 11.02
C LYS A 73 -20.25 -41.46 10.45
N GLU A 74 -21.16 -42.21 11.06
CA GLU A 74 -22.55 -42.37 10.59
C GLU A 74 -23.25 -41.03 10.31
N GLU A 75 -23.07 -40.08 11.23
CA GLU A 75 -23.58 -38.69 11.19
C GLU A 75 -23.18 -37.92 9.93
N MET A 76 -22.07 -38.31 9.29
CA MET A 76 -21.46 -37.62 8.14
C MET A 76 -21.62 -38.40 6.83
N LYS A 77 -22.14 -39.64 6.85
CA LYS A 77 -22.27 -40.49 5.65
C LYS A 77 -23.17 -39.87 4.59
N ALA A 78 -24.33 -39.35 4.97
CA ALA A 78 -25.26 -38.71 4.03
C ALA A 78 -24.60 -37.53 3.27
N LYS A 79 -23.76 -36.75 3.96
CA LYS A 79 -23.00 -35.64 3.36
C LYS A 79 -21.91 -36.13 2.41
N TYR A 80 -21.25 -37.25 2.73
CA TYR A 80 -20.25 -37.89 1.86
C TYR A 80 -20.88 -38.49 0.60
N GLU A 81 -22.02 -39.18 0.73
CA GLU A 81 -22.76 -39.75 -0.39
C GLU A 81 -23.26 -38.66 -1.34
N GLU A 82 -23.78 -37.55 -0.81
CA GLU A 82 -24.18 -36.40 -1.64
C GLU A 82 -22.96 -35.78 -2.35
N ARG A 83 -21.82 -35.66 -1.68
CA ARG A 83 -20.56 -35.21 -2.32
C ARG A 83 -20.13 -36.16 -3.45
N LEU A 84 -20.24 -37.47 -3.25
CA LEU A 84 -19.91 -38.47 -4.26
C LEU A 84 -20.87 -38.39 -5.46
N ARG A 85 -22.16 -38.23 -5.21
CA ARG A 85 -23.18 -38.01 -6.24
C ARG A 85 -22.88 -36.74 -7.06
N MET A 86 -22.61 -35.63 -6.39
CA MET A 86 -22.23 -34.36 -7.05
C MET A 86 -20.96 -34.51 -7.89
N THR A 87 -19.95 -35.21 -7.38
CA THR A 87 -18.69 -35.45 -8.11
C THR A 87 -18.91 -36.30 -9.37
N ARG A 88 -19.79 -37.32 -9.30
CA ARG A 88 -20.19 -38.11 -10.49
C ARG A 88 -20.97 -37.27 -11.52
N MET A 89 -21.82 -36.34 -11.07
CA MET A 89 -22.50 -35.40 -11.96
C MET A 89 -21.51 -34.48 -12.68
N ILE A 90 -20.49 -33.95 -11.96
CA ILE A 90 -19.43 -33.13 -12.57
C ILE A 90 -18.70 -33.93 -13.67
N ARG A 91 -18.35 -35.19 -13.42
CA ARG A 91 -17.73 -36.06 -14.44
C ARG A 91 -18.61 -36.19 -15.70
N ALA A 92 -19.90 -36.43 -15.52
CA ALA A 92 -20.85 -36.53 -16.62
C ALA A 92 -20.97 -35.21 -17.40
N GLN A 93 -20.97 -34.07 -16.71
CA GLN A 93 -21.00 -32.75 -17.31
C GLN A 93 -19.74 -32.49 -18.14
N VAL A 94 -18.53 -32.74 -17.61
CA VAL A 94 -17.27 -32.60 -18.34
C VAL A 94 -17.25 -33.49 -19.59
N MET A 95 -17.72 -34.73 -19.47
CA MET A 95 -17.86 -35.67 -20.60
C MET A 95 -18.83 -35.16 -21.67
N ALA A 96 -19.92 -34.50 -21.27
CA ALA A 96 -20.91 -33.94 -22.19
C ALA A 96 -20.51 -32.58 -22.80
N SER A 97 -19.52 -31.88 -22.23
CA SER A 97 -19.08 -30.58 -22.72
C SER A 97 -18.61 -30.64 -24.18
N PRO A 98 -19.21 -29.83 -25.09
CA PRO A 98 -18.90 -29.84 -26.51
C PRO A 98 -17.59 -29.08 -26.80
N VAL A 99 -16.87 -29.53 -27.83
CA VAL A 99 -15.70 -28.81 -28.37
C VAL A 99 -16.21 -27.66 -29.24
N LYS A 100 -16.03 -26.43 -28.79
CA LYS A 100 -16.49 -25.21 -29.47
C LYS A 100 -15.65 -24.01 -29.11
N ILE A 101 -15.64 -23.00 -29.99
CA ILE A 101 -15.10 -21.68 -29.64
C ILE A 101 -15.97 -21.11 -28.53
N GLN A 102 -15.32 -20.68 -27.44
CA GLN A 102 -15.95 -19.93 -26.37
C GLN A 102 -15.67 -18.46 -26.62
N GLN A 103 -16.72 -17.65 -26.70
CA GLN A 103 -16.61 -16.21 -26.89
C GLN A 103 -17.42 -15.52 -25.80
N ILE A 104 -16.74 -14.66 -25.07
CA ILE A 104 -17.32 -13.76 -24.08
C ILE A 104 -17.33 -12.38 -24.71
N GLN A 105 -18.50 -11.76 -24.75
CA GLN A 105 -18.69 -10.41 -25.27
C GLN A 105 -19.13 -9.50 -24.13
N ILE A 106 -18.36 -8.45 -23.88
CA ILE A 106 -18.52 -7.55 -22.75
C ILE A 106 -18.69 -6.15 -23.31
N ASP A 107 -19.94 -5.82 -23.65
CA ASP A 107 -20.27 -4.56 -24.32
C ASP A 107 -19.91 -3.34 -23.47
N SER A 108 -20.10 -3.44 -22.15
CA SER A 108 -19.78 -2.38 -21.18
C SER A 108 -18.29 -1.98 -21.20
N LEU A 109 -17.40 -2.95 -21.41
CA LEU A 109 -15.95 -2.75 -21.48
C LEU A 109 -15.44 -2.70 -22.92
N LYS A 110 -16.32 -2.86 -23.92
CA LYS A 110 -15.99 -2.99 -25.35
C LYS A 110 -14.91 -4.05 -25.60
N LYS A 111 -15.05 -5.19 -24.92
CA LYS A 111 -14.10 -6.31 -25.01
C LYS A 111 -14.77 -7.55 -25.59
N VAL A 112 -14.00 -8.29 -26.38
CA VAL A 112 -14.34 -9.65 -26.80
C VAL A 112 -13.17 -10.54 -26.42
N ASP A 113 -13.50 -11.65 -25.78
CA ASP A 113 -12.52 -12.58 -25.22
C ASP A 113 -12.82 -14.02 -25.64
N ARG A 114 -11.82 -14.70 -26.18
CA ARG A 114 -11.89 -16.11 -26.58
C ARG A 114 -10.83 -16.96 -25.87
N CYS A 115 -10.15 -16.44 -24.85
CA CYS A 115 -9.07 -17.13 -24.14
C CYS A 115 -9.56 -18.44 -23.50
N THR A 116 -10.79 -18.46 -23.00
CA THR A 116 -11.45 -19.67 -22.43
C THR A 116 -11.69 -20.77 -23.47
N THR A 117 -11.48 -20.50 -24.77
CA THR A 117 -11.47 -21.55 -25.80
C THR A 117 -10.33 -22.54 -25.56
N CYS A 118 -9.14 -22.08 -25.18
CA CYS A 118 -8.00 -22.96 -24.87
C CYS A 118 -7.82 -23.17 -23.36
N HIS A 119 -8.14 -22.14 -22.55
CA HIS A 119 -8.01 -22.15 -21.10
C HIS A 119 -9.28 -22.66 -20.40
N THR A 120 -9.82 -23.81 -20.83
CA THR A 120 -11.10 -24.34 -20.30
C THR A 120 -11.02 -24.79 -18.85
N GLY A 121 -9.83 -24.99 -18.30
CA GLY A 121 -9.61 -25.35 -16.90
C GLY A 121 -9.54 -24.15 -15.94
N ILE A 122 -9.68 -22.91 -16.43
CA ILE A 122 -9.36 -21.71 -15.65
C ILE A 122 -10.21 -21.53 -14.38
N GLU A 123 -11.48 -21.93 -14.43
CA GLU A 123 -12.41 -21.88 -13.28
C GLU A 123 -12.33 -23.13 -12.39
N ASP A 124 -11.63 -24.16 -12.85
CA ASP A 124 -11.53 -25.45 -12.16
C ASP A 124 -10.37 -25.43 -11.16
N VAL A 125 -10.74 -25.35 -9.87
CA VAL A 125 -9.77 -25.29 -8.75
C VAL A 125 -8.89 -26.54 -8.66
N ASP A 126 -9.31 -27.66 -9.24
CA ASP A 126 -8.55 -28.91 -9.24
C ASP A 126 -7.49 -28.95 -10.33
N MET A 127 -7.60 -28.04 -11.31
CA MET A 127 -6.65 -27.93 -12.41
C MET A 127 -5.46 -27.02 -12.05
N LYS A 128 -5.36 -26.53 -10.81
CA LYS A 128 -4.31 -25.59 -10.37
C LYS A 128 -2.87 -26.10 -10.54
N ASP A 129 -2.67 -27.42 -10.53
CA ASP A 129 -1.35 -28.05 -10.61
C ASP A 129 -0.98 -28.48 -12.05
N GLN A 130 -1.87 -28.25 -13.02
CA GLN A 130 -1.63 -28.54 -14.42
C GLN A 130 -0.71 -27.50 -15.07
N GLU A 131 -0.18 -27.83 -16.26
CA GLU A 131 0.58 -26.90 -17.08
C GLU A 131 -0.34 -25.94 -17.86
N ASN A 132 0.18 -24.77 -18.23
CA ASN A 132 -0.53 -23.88 -19.15
C ASN A 132 -0.67 -24.57 -20.53
N PRO A 133 -1.82 -24.46 -21.22
CA PRO A 133 -2.98 -23.61 -20.90
C PRO A 133 -4.07 -24.25 -20.02
N TYR A 134 -3.86 -25.48 -19.53
CA TYR A 134 -4.87 -26.24 -18.78
C TYR A 134 -5.00 -25.85 -17.31
N LYS A 135 -4.02 -25.10 -16.82
CA LYS A 135 -3.92 -24.66 -15.43
C LYS A 135 -5.13 -23.84 -14.98
N GLY A 136 -5.66 -24.18 -13.80
CA GLY A 136 -6.68 -23.39 -13.11
C GLY A 136 -6.14 -22.06 -12.58
N HIS A 137 -7.02 -21.09 -12.35
CA HIS A 137 -6.63 -19.75 -11.90
C HIS A 137 -5.96 -19.82 -10.53
N PRO A 138 -4.79 -19.17 -10.32
CA PRO A 138 -4.17 -19.11 -9.01
C PRO A 138 -4.99 -18.24 -8.05
N GLY A 139 -5.13 -18.65 -6.78
CA GLY A 139 -5.84 -17.86 -5.77
C GLY A 139 -7.36 -17.83 -5.95
N LYS A 140 -8.03 -16.86 -5.34
CA LYS A 140 -9.50 -16.77 -5.27
C LYS A 140 -10.10 -15.60 -6.06
N TYR A 141 -9.34 -14.98 -6.96
CA TYR A 141 -9.74 -13.73 -7.65
C TYR A 141 -11.07 -13.84 -8.39
N LEU A 142 -11.33 -14.98 -9.03
CA LEU A 142 -12.56 -15.24 -9.79
C LEU A 142 -13.82 -15.32 -8.90
N GLN A 143 -13.67 -15.45 -7.58
CA GLN A 143 -14.81 -15.37 -6.66
C GLN A 143 -15.43 -13.97 -6.62
N TRP A 144 -14.63 -12.94 -6.93
CA TRP A 144 -15.08 -11.55 -7.00
C TRP A 144 -15.12 -11.03 -8.43
N HIS A 145 -14.41 -11.68 -9.36
CA HIS A 145 -14.27 -11.27 -10.76
C HIS A 145 -14.76 -12.39 -11.69
N ASP A 146 -16.07 -12.42 -11.92
CA ASP A 146 -16.72 -13.34 -12.84
C ASP A 146 -16.18 -13.18 -14.28
N ILE A 147 -15.63 -14.24 -14.86
CA ILE A 147 -15.02 -14.20 -16.18
C ILE A 147 -16.05 -13.78 -17.25
N GLU A 148 -17.33 -14.11 -17.09
CA GLU A 148 -18.37 -13.70 -18.04
C GLU A 148 -18.60 -12.17 -18.04
N LYS A 149 -18.26 -11.49 -16.94
CA LYS A 149 -18.44 -10.03 -16.77
C LYS A 149 -17.19 -9.22 -17.05
N PHE A 150 -16.01 -9.82 -16.90
CA PHE A 150 -14.71 -9.14 -16.96
C PHE A 150 -13.86 -9.60 -18.15
N GLY A 151 -13.95 -10.87 -18.53
CA GLY A 151 -13.07 -11.50 -19.51
C GLY A 151 -11.64 -11.66 -18.99
N CYS A 152 -10.77 -12.30 -19.76
CA CYS A 152 -9.38 -12.52 -19.38
C CYS A 152 -8.51 -11.30 -19.74
N THR A 153 -8.75 -10.69 -20.90
CA THR A 153 -7.95 -9.58 -21.45
C THR A 153 -8.05 -8.29 -20.65
N ILE A 154 -9.06 -8.10 -19.79
CA ILE A 154 -9.09 -6.93 -18.91
C ILE A 154 -7.96 -6.98 -17.87
N CYS A 155 -7.67 -8.19 -17.37
CA CYS A 155 -6.64 -8.47 -16.37
C CYS A 155 -5.28 -8.74 -17.03
N HIS A 156 -5.26 -9.53 -18.09
CA HIS A 156 -4.05 -10.06 -18.71
C HIS A 156 -3.59 -9.27 -19.93
N GLU A 157 -4.39 -8.37 -20.49
CA GLU A 157 -4.19 -7.79 -21.84
C GLU A 157 -4.05 -8.89 -22.91
N GLY A 158 -3.52 -8.57 -24.09
CA GLY A 158 -3.43 -9.48 -25.24
C GLY A 158 -4.58 -9.34 -26.24
N GLN A 159 -4.59 -10.24 -27.23
CA GLN A 159 -5.56 -10.22 -28.33
C GLN A 159 -6.70 -11.22 -28.09
N GLY A 160 -7.79 -10.74 -27.48
CA GLY A 160 -8.94 -11.56 -27.09
C GLY A 160 -9.73 -12.15 -28.25
N LEU A 161 -9.63 -11.63 -29.49
CA LEU A 161 -10.30 -12.19 -30.66
C LEU A 161 -9.56 -13.39 -31.26
N SER A 162 -8.28 -13.59 -30.92
CA SER A 162 -7.47 -14.64 -31.51
C SER A 162 -7.83 -16.01 -30.93
N THR A 163 -7.75 -17.02 -31.79
CA THR A 163 -7.76 -18.45 -31.39
C THR A 163 -6.48 -19.16 -31.84
N ASP A 164 -5.50 -18.39 -32.32
CA ASP A 164 -4.14 -18.83 -32.71
C ASP A 164 -3.17 -18.47 -31.59
N TYR A 165 -2.54 -19.50 -31.03
CA TYR A 165 -1.62 -19.38 -29.89
C TYR A 165 -0.27 -18.78 -30.32
N MET A 166 0.33 -19.30 -31.39
CA MET A 166 1.73 -19.02 -31.76
C MET A 166 1.92 -17.65 -32.43
N HIS A 167 0.88 -17.11 -33.08
CA HIS A 167 1.06 -15.94 -33.94
C HIS A 167 0.26 -14.70 -33.53
N ALA A 168 -0.74 -14.81 -32.66
CA ALA A 168 -1.64 -13.67 -32.39
C ALA A 168 -2.12 -13.51 -30.95
N ALA A 169 -2.49 -14.58 -30.22
CA ALA A 169 -3.07 -14.43 -28.89
C ALA A 169 -2.04 -13.98 -27.83
N HIS A 170 -0.83 -14.56 -27.87
CA HIS A 170 0.20 -14.40 -26.83
C HIS A 170 1.53 -13.81 -27.33
N MET A 171 1.65 -13.48 -28.62
CA MET A 171 2.96 -13.13 -29.18
C MET A 171 3.56 -11.90 -28.45
N PRO A 172 4.81 -12.02 -27.95
CA PRO A 172 5.41 -11.01 -27.08
C PRO A 172 5.74 -9.72 -27.84
N LEU A 173 5.71 -8.58 -27.13
CA LEU A 173 6.11 -7.28 -27.68
C LEU A 173 7.64 -7.25 -27.83
N ARG A 174 8.16 -7.51 -29.03
CA ARG A 174 9.52 -7.12 -29.40
C ARG A 174 9.47 -6.25 -30.64
N GLY A 175 9.84 -4.97 -30.50
CA GLY A 175 9.92 -4.00 -31.59
C GLY A 175 8.59 -3.29 -31.93
N LEU A 176 8.68 -2.37 -32.89
CA LEU A 176 7.55 -1.55 -33.38
C LEU A 176 6.72 -2.26 -34.46
N ASP A 177 7.23 -3.34 -35.06
CA ASP A 177 6.56 -4.12 -36.11
C ASP A 177 5.56 -5.11 -35.50
N ARG A 178 4.50 -4.60 -34.85
CA ARG A 178 3.48 -5.43 -34.18
C ARG A 178 2.10 -5.31 -34.84
N PRO A 179 1.35 -6.41 -35.00
CA PRO A 179 0.02 -6.37 -35.61
C PRO A 179 -1.10 -5.92 -34.64
N TRP A 180 -0.83 -5.76 -33.34
CA TRP A 180 -1.81 -5.35 -32.32
C TRP A 180 -1.18 -4.48 -31.23
N GLN A 181 -2.01 -3.69 -30.53
CA GLN A 181 -1.56 -2.64 -29.60
C GLN A 181 -1.03 -3.13 -28.25
N LYS A 182 -1.46 -4.30 -27.75
CA LYS A 182 -1.08 -4.79 -26.40
C LYS A 182 -0.86 -6.30 -26.39
N ALA A 183 0.28 -6.77 -25.91
CA ALA A 183 0.49 -8.19 -25.63
C ALA A 183 0.02 -8.56 -24.23
N VAL A 184 0.02 -9.87 -23.96
CA VAL A 184 -0.26 -10.40 -22.63
C VAL A 184 0.80 -9.90 -21.64
N LEU A 185 0.33 -9.36 -20.52
CA LEU A 185 1.16 -8.83 -19.46
C LEU A 185 2.03 -9.93 -18.85
N SER A 186 3.27 -9.58 -18.55
CA SER A 186 4.13 -10.44 -17.75
C SER A 186 3.58 -10.59 -16.33
N LYS A 187 4.04 -11.62 -15.61
CA LYS A 187 3.68 -11.84 -14.20
C LYS A 187 3.91 -10.63 -13.28
N TYR A 188 4.85 -9.76 -13.64
CA TYR A 188 5.19 -8.56 -12.86
C TYR A 188 4.26 -7.38 -13.14
N LEU A 189 3.65 -7.33 -14.33
CA LEU A 189 2.81 -6.23 -14.76
C LEU A 189 1.32 -6.54 -14.64
N ILE A 190 0.92 -7.79 -14.41
CA ILE A 190 -0.48 -8.18 -14.31
C ILE A 190 -1.28 -7.36 -13.28
N GLN A 191 -0.64 -6.98 -12.17
CA GLN A 191 -1.28 -6.17 -11.13
C GLN A 191 -1.57 -4.73 -11.57
N SER A 192 -0.96 -4.24 -12.66
CA SER A 192 -1.33 -2.94 -13.24
C SER A 192 -2.79 -2.92 -13.68
N SER A 193 -3.33 -4.05 -14.15
CA SER A 193 -4.74 -4.12 -14.54
C SER A 193 -5.70 -3.96 -13.37
N CYS A 194 -5.31 -4.34 -12.14
CA CYS A 194 -6.14 -4.13 -10.95
C CYS A 194 -6.39 -2.62 -10.73
N GLY A 195 -5.40 -1.78 -11.00
CA GLY A 195 -5.48 -0.33 -10.78
C GLY A 195 -6.36 0.42 -11.79
N LYS A 196 -6.84 -0.25 -12.84
CA LYS A 196 -7.84 0.32 -13.77
C LYS A 196 -9.17 0.58 -13.04
N CYS A 197 -9.56 -0.37 -12.18
CA CYS A 197 -10.84 -0.39 -11.48
C CYS A 197 -10.70 -0.03 -9.99
N HIS A 198 -9.65 -0.52 -9.33
CA HIS A 198 -9.39 -0.25 -7.92
C HIS A 198 -8.63 1.06 -7.77
N LEU A 199 -9.27 2.10 -7.24
CA LEU A 199 -8.75 3.46 -7.14
C LEU A 199 -8.21 3.79 -5.74
N ASP A 200 -7.87 2.75 -4.99
CA ASP A 200 -7.40 2.86 -3.60
C ASP A 200 -5.90 2.81 -3.50
N LYS A 201 -5.33 3.45 -2.47
CA LYS A 201 -3.91 3.30 -2.19
C LYS A 201 -3.53 1.82 -2.00
N GLU A 202 -4.35 1.09 -1.25
CA GLU A 202 -4.16 -0.34 -0.98
C GLU A 202 -5.18 -1.17 -1.74
N VAL A 203 -4.69 -2.10 -2.56
CA VAL A 203 -5.52 -3.03 -3.31
C VAL A 203 -5.31 -4.45 -2.76
N PRO A 204 -6.35 -5.07 -2.15
CA PRO A 204 -6.26 -6.43 -1.65
C PRO A 204 -5.76 -7.41 -2.72
N PHE A 205 -4.86 -8.30 -2.31
CA PHE A 205 -4.24 -9.31 -3.19
C PHE A 205 -3.40 -8.75 -4.38
N ALA A 206 -3.15 -7.44 -4.43
CA ALA A 206 -2.25 -6.81 -5.39
C ALA A 206 -1.11 -6.02 -4.68
N PRO A 207 -0.24 -6.72 -3.91
CA PRO A 207 0.76 -6.06 -3.07
C PRO A 207 1.80 -5.24 -3.85
N LEU A 208 2.13 -5.62 -5.10
CA LEU A 208 3.04 -4.83 -5.91
C LEU A 208 2.39 -3.51 -6.34
N LEU A 209 1.08 -3.52 -6.64
CA LEU A 209 0.36 -2.31 -7.05
C LEU A 209 0.29 -1.33 -5.88
N SER A 210 -0.10 -1.84 -4.71
CA SER A 210 -0.10 -1.07 -3.47
C SER A 210 1.29 -0.51 -3.16
N LYS A 211 2.35 -1.31 -3.32
CA LYS A 211 3.74 -0.86 -3.14
C LYS A 211 4.10 0.25 -4.13
N GLY A 212 3.76 0.10 -5.41
CA GLY A 212 4.04 1.11 -6.43
C GLY A 212 3.33 2.44 -6.18
N ARG A 213 2.06 2.37 -5.75
CA ARG A 213 1.26 3.53 -5.32
C ARG A 213 1.88 4.23 -4.12
N ASP A 214 2.32 3.47 -3.12
CA ASP A 214 3.03 4.01 -1.96
C ASP A 214 4.36 4.67 -2.33
N VAL A 215 5.10 4.11 -3.31
CA VAL A 215 6.34 4.71 -3.83
C VAL A 215 6.05 6.06 -4.50
N ILE A 216 5.04 6.12 -5.38
CA ILE A 216 4.63 7.35 -6.08
C ILE A 216 4.26 8.46 -5.09
N GLU A 217 3.46 8.11 -4.08
CA GLU A 217 3.03 9.05 -3.04
C GLU A 217 4.21 9.55 -2.22
N LYS A 218 5.05 8.64 -1.69
CA LYS A 218 6.18 8.98 -0.82
C LYS A 218 7.29 9.72 -1.54
N ALA A 219 7.53 9.41 -2.81
CA ALA A 219 8.47 10.15 -3.67
C ALA A 219 7.93 11.54 -4.03
N GLY A 220 6.63 11.80 -3.87
CA GLY A 220 6.02 13.10 -4.15
C GLY A 220 5.94 13.41 -5.64
N CYS A 221 5.75 12.40 -6.50
CA CYS A 221 5.70 12.59 -7.95
C CYS A 221 4.62 13.62 -8.36
N SER A 222 3.51 13.69 -7.62
CA SER A 222 2.38 14.61 -7.79
C SER A 222 2.74 16.10 -7.59
N GLY A 223 3.87 16.39 -6.95
CA GLY A 223 4.39 17.74 -6.77
C GLY A 223 4.87 18.38 -8.08
N CYS A 224 5.39 17.56 -9.00
CA CYS A 224 5.83 18.02 -10.33
C CYS A 224 4.89 17.56 -11.44
N HIS A 225 4.35 16.35 -11.35
CA HIS A 225 3.47 15.74 -12.35
C HIS A 225 2.01 15.76 -11.92
N LYS A 226 1.10 15.71 -12.89
CA LYS A 226 -0.28 15.35 -12.59
C LYS A 226 -0.38 13.82 -12.63
N VAL A 227 -0.75 13.21 -11.51
CA VAL A 227 -0.77 11.76 -11.32
C VAL A 227 -2.12 11.37 -10.76
N ARG A 228 -2.77 10.39 -11.40
CA ARG A 228 -4.06 9.87 -10.96
C ARG A 228 -3.99 9.39 -9.50
N LEU A 229 -5.03 9.71 -8.73
CA LEU A 229 -5.19 9.45 -7.27
C LEU A 229 -4.42 10.42 -6.36
N TYR A 230 -3.56 11.26 -6.91
CA TYR A 230 -2.65 12.11 -6.13
C TYR A 230 -2.73 13.59 -6.55
N GLU A 231 -3.76 13.99 -7.29
CA GLU A 231 -3.92 15.36 -7.79
C GLU A 231 -4.05 16.39 -6.68
N ASN A 232 -4.63 15.99 -5.55
CA ASN A 232 -4.80 16.81 -4.34
C ASN A 232 -3.85 16.39 -3.22
N GLN A 233 -2.81 15.61 -3.53
CA GLN A 233 -1.86 15.16 -2.53
C GLN A 233 -1.15 16.36 -1.91
N GLU A 234 -1.05 16.35 -0.59
CA GLU A 234 -0.25 17.29 0.14
C GLU A 234 1.24 17.21 -0.20
N ARG A 235 1.90 18.37 -0.16
CA ARG A 235 3.36 18.50 -0.31
C ARG A 235 4.09 17.59 0.68
N VAL A 236 4.96 16.72 0.16
CA VAL A 236 5.70 15.71 0.93
C VAL A 236 6.92 16.24 1.70
N GLY A 237 7.47 17.37 1.24
CA GLY A 237 8.62 18.02 1.86
C GLY A 237 8.20 18.94 3.02
N PRO A 238 9.09 19.14 4.01
CA PRO A 238 8.84 20.09 5.09
C PRO A 238 8.79 21.52 4.55
N SER A 239 8.20 22.43 5.34
CA SER A 239 8.33 23.86 5.07
C SER A 239 9.81 24.26 5.15
N LEU A 240 10.23 25.11 4.22
CA LEU A 240 11.55 25.74 4.19
C LEU A 240 11.50 27.19 4.69
N ASP A 241 10.43 27.56 5.38
CA ASP A 241 10.40 28.78 6.17
C ASP A 241 11.31 28.62 7.39
N LEU A 242 12.04 29.68 7.76
CA LEU A 242 12.99 29.67 8.88
C LEU A 242 14.13 28.66 8.77
N LEU A 243 14.42 28.14 7.57
CA LEU A 243 15.47 27.13 7.39
C LEU A 243 16.84 27.65 7.85
N GLY A 244 17.14 28.93 7.60
CA GLY A 244 18.38 29.57 8.03
C GLY A 244 18.59 29.64 9.55
N SER A 245 17.52 29.50 10.34
CA SER A 245 17.61 29.40 11.81
C SER A 245 17.71 27.96 12.32
N LYS A 246 17.56 26.98 11.42
CA LYS A 246 17.60 25.55 11.75
C LYS A 246 18.96 24.93 11.48
N VAL A 247 19.53 25.21 10.30
CA VAL A 247 20.69 24.48 9.79
C VAL A 247 21.90 25.40 9.64
N ASN A 248 23.10 24.83 9.76
CA ASN A 248 24.31 25.55 9.38
C ASN A 248 24.59 25.48 7.87
N ARG A 249 25.44 26.40 7.40
CA ARG A 249 25.80 26.54 5.98
C ARG A 249 26.48 25.32 5.39
N ALA A 250 27.43 24.72 6.11
CA ALA A 250 28.18 23.56 5.64
C ALA A 250 27.25 22.36 5.38
N TRP A 251 26.33 22.09 6.31
CA TRP A 251 25.29 21.10 6.15
C TRP A 251 24.42 21.37 4.91
N LEU A 252 23.96 22.61 4.72
CA LEU A 252 23.08 22.95 3.60
C LEU A 252 23.77 22.79 2.24
N LEU A 253 25.02 23.22 2.11
CA LEU A 253 25.81 23.03 0.89
C LEU A 253 26.00 21.55 0.56
N ARG A 254 26.36 20.74 1.57
CA ARG A 254 26.49 19.28 1.41
C ARG A 254 25.15 18.65 1.00
N TRP A 255 24.06 19.03 1.68
CA TRP A 255 22.72 18.52 1.40
C TRP A 255 22.24 18.87 -0.01
N LEU A 256 22.43 20.10 -0.48
CA LEU A 256 22.05 20.51 -1.84
C LEU A 256 22.91 19.83 -2.92
N SER A 257 24.16 19.50 -2.61
CA SER A 257 25.08 18.84 -3.54
C SER A 257 24.75 17.35 -3.71
N ASN A 258 24.55 16.64 -2.60
CA ASN A 258 24.20 15.23 -2.62
C ASN A 258 23.48 14.81 -1.32
N PRO A 259 22.12 14.86 -1.29
CA PRO A 259 21.36 14.46 -0.11
C PRO A 259 21.65 13.02 0.36
N ARG A 260 22.07 12.12 -0.54
CA ARG A 260 22.36 10.71 -0.22
C ARG A 260 23.61 10.52 0.63
N GLU A 261 24.52 11.49 0.66
CA GLU A 261 25.72 11.39 1.51
C GLU A 261 25.42 11.58 3.00
N TYR A 262 24.24 12.11 3.33
CA TYR A 262 23.82 12.27 4.73
C TYR A 262 23.32 10.95 5.33
N ASP A 263 22.83 10.03 4.51
CA ASP A 263 22.38 8.70 4.93
C ASP A 263 22.53 7.73 3.74
N PRO A 264 23.54 6.84 3.75
CA PRO A 264 24.05 6.14 2.55
C PRO A 264 23.25 4.90 2.11
N GLN A 265 22.50 4.31 3.01
CA GLN A 265 21.09 4.56 2.89
C GLN A 265 20.32 4.30 1.49
N GLU A 266 20.09 3.12 0.89
CA GLU A 266 19.17 2.85 -0.27
C GLU A 266 17.62 2.70 -0.02
N GLY A 267 16.76 3.42 -0.76
CA GLY A 267 15.29 3.24 -0.77
C GLY A 267 14.49 4.29 0.04
N LEU A 268 13.16 4.20 0.07
CA LEU A 268 12.27 5.27 0.60
C LEU A 268 12.21 5.45 2.13
N ILE A 269 12.86 4.58 2.89
CA ILE A 269 13.12 4.80 4.31
C ILE A 269 14.15 5.95 4.49
N ARG A 270 14.86 6.29 3.38
CA ARG A 270 16.03 7.17 3.22
C ARG A 270 15.70 8.70 3.24
N PRO A 271 16.66 9.64 3.12
CA PRO A 271 16.42 11.00 2.63
C PRO A 271 15.58 11.00 1.35
N ARG A 272 14.35 11.52 1.45
CA ARG A 272 13.41 11.53 0.31
C ARG A 272 13.73 12.59 -0.74
N MET A 273 14.58 13.55 -0.41
CA MET A 273 14.97 14.60 -1.35
C MET A 273 15.83 13.98 -2.45
N PRO A 274 15.40 14.05 -3.73
CA PRO A 274 16.16 13.48 -4.83
C PRO A 274 17.38 14.36 -5.15
N LYS A 275 18.36 13.78 -5.87
CA LYS A 275 19.54 14.53 -6.32
C LYS A 275 19.21 15.31 -7.58
N PHE A 276 19.38 16.63 -7.54
CA PHE A 276 19.23 17.50 -8.70
C PHE A 276 20.59 17.75 -9.37
N SER A 277 20.60 17.84 -10.70
CA SER A 277 21.81 18.13 -11.49
C SER A 277 22.12 19.63 -11.51
N LEU A 278 22.41 20.20 -10.34
CA LEU A 278 22.71 21.62 -10.14
C LEU A 278 24.20 21.93 -10.36
N SER A 279 24.50 23.12 -10.91
CA SER A 279 25.88 23.63 -10.93
C SER A 279 26.29 24.22 -9.57
N LYS A 280 27.60 24.39 -9.35
CA LYS A 280 28.13 25.02 -8.12
C LYS A 280 27.53 26.40 -7.86
N ASP A 281 27.45 27.25 -8.87
CA ASP A 281 26.83 28.58 -8.77
C ASP A 281 25.34 28.51 -8.43
N GLN A 282 24.64 27.50 -8.96
CA GLN A 282 23.22 27.30 -8.64
C GLN A 282 23.04 26.87 -7.18
N ILE A 283 23.91 25.99 -6.67
CA ILE A 283 23.89 25.55 -5.27
C ILE A 283 24.16 26.74 -4.33
N LEU A 284 25.15 27.58 -4.64
CA LEU A 284 25.46 28.77 -3.84
C LEU A 284 24.32 29.79 -3.82
N ALA A 285 23.69 30.04 -4.97
CA ALA A 285 22.55 30.95 -5.04
C ALA A 285 21.34 30.40 -4.24
N LEU A 286 21.07 29.09 -4.35
CA LEU A 286 20.03 28.42 -3.55
C LEU A 286 20.33 28.47 -2.05
N GLU A 287 21.59 28.22 -1.66
CA GLU A 287 22.05 28.32 -0.28
C GLU A 287 21.79 29.71 0.29
N ALA A 288 22.25 30.76 -0.40
CA ALA A 288 22.03 32.15 0.02
C ALA A 288 20.52 32.46 0.19
N PHE A 289 19.69 32.06 -0.78
CA PHE A 289 18.25 32.24 -0.72
C PHE A 289 17.59 31.52 0.46
N LEU A 290 18.00 30.29 0.75
CA LEU A 290 17.42 29.49 1.84
C LEU A 290 17.92 29.96 3.21
N MET A 291 19.19 30.30 3.35
CA MET A 291 19.77 30.84 4.59
C MET A 291 19.20 32.22 4.94
N ALA A 292 18.88 33.05 3.94
CA ALA A 292 18.23 34.35 4.14
C ALA A 292 16.83 34.26 4.79
N SER A 293 16.24 33.06 4.88
CA SER A 293 14.96 32.85 5.58
C SER A 293 15.08 32.72 7.10
N GLY A 294 16.29 32.75 7.67
CA GLY A 294 16.51 32.68 9.11
C GLY A 294 15.95 33.89 9.87
N ASN A 295 15.49 33.65 11.09
CA ASN A 295 15.09 34.68 12.04
C ASN A 295 15.41 34.25 13.48
N GLU A 296 16.53 34.72 14.02
CA GLU A 296 16.98 34.35 15.37
C GLU A 296 16.08 34.86 16.51
N THR A 297 15.21 35.83 16.25
CA THR A 297 14.32 36.41 17.28
C THR A 297 13.20 35.45 17.70
N VAL A 298 12.89 34.44 16.88
CA VAL A 298 11.84 33.46 17.19
C VAL A 298 12.36 32.30 18.04
N LEU A 299 13.69 32.14 18.11
CA LEU A 299 14.32 31.08 18.89
C LEU A 299 14.48 31.51 20.36
N LYS A 300 14.32 30.55 21.27
CA LYS A 300 14.47 30.71 22.72
C LYS A 300 15.62 29.85 23.22
N GLU A 301 16.36 30.37 24.20
CA GLU A 301 17.38 29.58 24.90
C GLU A 301 16.74 28.59 25.86
N PRO A 302 17.35 27.40 26.05
CA PRO A 302 16.97 26.52 27.15
C PRO A 302 17.19 27.22 28.50
N ALA A 303 16.36 26.90 29.50
CA ALA A 303 16.63 27.33 30.86
C ALA A 303 17.96 26.71 31.35
N GLU A 304 18.78 27.47 32.07
CA GLU A 304 20.06 27.00 32.61
C GLU A 304 19.88 25.81 33.56
N GLY A 305 20.85 24.88 33.55
CA GLY A 305 20.89 23.74 34.49
C GLY A 305 20.09 22.50 34.06
N GLY A 306 20.21 22.09 32.80
CA GLY A 306 19.69 20.79 32.34
C GLY A 306 20.44 19.61 32.99
N ASP A 307 19.71 18.55 33.33
CA ASP A 307 20.23 17.28 33.86
C ASP A 307 20.13 16.19 32.77
N PRO A 308 21.27 15.76 32.19
CA PRO A 308 21.30 14.71 31.17
C PRO A 308 20.71 13.36 31.62
N GLU A 309 20.84 12.99 32.90
CA GLU A 309 20.31 11.71 33.39
C GLU A 309 18.78 11.76 33.44
N ALA A 310 18.22 12.87 33.92
CA ALA A 310 16.77 13.12 33.87
C ALA A 310 16.25 13.18 32.43
N GLY A 311 17.02 13.80 31.52
CA GLY A 311 16.72 13.85 30.09
C GLY A 311 16.69 12.46 29.45
N ALA A 312 17.66 11.60 29.78
CA ALA A 312 17.72 10.22 29.30
C ALA A 312 16.51 9.39 29.77
N LEU A 313 16.08 9.57 31.02
CA LEU A 313 14.87 8.94 31.55
C LEU A 313 13.63 9.42 30.79
N LEU A 314 13.49 10.73 30.56
CA LEU A 314 12.35 11.29 29.83
C LEU A 314 12.31 10.81 28.38
N PHE A 315 13.46 10.73 27.70
CA PHE A 315 13.58 10.21 26.33
C PHE A 315 13.08 8.76 26.23
N ARG A 316 13.45 7.92 27.22
CA ARG A 316 13.03 6.50 27.30
C ARG A 316 11.55 6.35 27.66
N GLU A 317 11.05 7.12 28.62
CA GLU A 317 9.66 7.08 29.08
C GLU A 317 8.68 7.56 28.00
N THR A 318 9.05 8.63 27.29
CA THR A 318 8.31 9.15 26.13
C THR A 318 8.39 8.21 24.94
N ARG A 319 9.41 7.34 24.89
CA ARG A 319 9.70 6.38 23.83
C ARG A 319 10.00 7.05 22.48
N CYS A 320 10.89 8.05 22.46
CA CYS A 320 11.25 8.79 21.24
C CYS A 320 11.70 7.87 20.08
N VAL A 321 12.39 6.77 20.40
CA VAL A 321 12.85 5.73 19.45
C VAL A 321 11.71 4.96 18.76
N THR A 322 10.46 5.15 19.18
CA THR A 322 9.29 4.59 18.48
C THR A 322 9.13 5.19 17.09
N CYS A 323 9.48 6.45 16.94
CA CYS A 323 9.37 7.18 15.67
C CYS A 323 10.74 7.48 15.06
N HIS A 324 11.73 7.76 15.90
CA HIS A 324 13.07 8.17 15.49
C HIS A 324 14.04 7.00 15.45
N LEU A 325 14.97 7.03 14.49
CA LEU A 325 16.17 6.19 14.50
C LEU A 325 17.23 6.81 15.42
N VAL A 326 17.94 5.95 16.13
CA VAL A 326 19.17 6.24 16.87
C VAL A 326 20.15 5.13 16.53
N GLU A 327 21.27 5.49 15.92
CA GLU A 327 22.30 4.57 15.42
C GLU A 327 21.70 3.46 14.52
N GLY A 328 20.78 3.84 13.63
CA GLY A 328 20.08 2.93 12.73
C GLY A 328 19.06 2.01 13.40
N LYS A 329 18.75 2.20 14.69
CA LYS A 329 17.74 1.42 15.44
C LYS A 329 16.57 2.30 15.87
N GLY A 330 15.36 1.77 15.77
CA GLY A 330 14.13 2.46 16.19
C GLY A 330 13.07 2.48 15.09
N GLY A 331 12.22 3.50 15.14
CA GLY A 331 11.18 3.74 14.15
C GLY A 331 11.68 4.52 12.94
N TYR A 332 10.99 4.36 11.81
CA TYR A 332 11.29 5.02 10.53
C TYR A 332 10.28 6.12 10.17
N LEU A 333 9.43 6.50 11.13
CA LEU A 333 8.37 7.51 10.93
C LEU A 333 8.91 8.95 11.00
N ALA A 334 10.08 9.15 11.63
CA ALA A 334 10.69 10.45 11.87
C ALA A 334 12.21 10.45 11.64
N PRO A 335 12.82 11.66 11.61
CA PRO A 335 14.25 11.95 11.73
C PRO A 335 15.16 10.88 12.34
N GLU A 336 16.28 10.49 11.74
CA GLU A 336 17.40 9.97 12.57
C GLU A 336 17.88 11.09 13.50
N LEU A 337 18.11 10.77 14.78
CA LEU A 337 18.58 11.72 15.79
C LEU A 337 20.08 11.67 16.04
N SER A 338 20.76 10.58 15.69
CA SER A 338 22.22 10.48 15.83
C SER A 338 22.90 11.58 15.00
N GLY A 339 23.83 12.30 15.63
CA GLY A 339 24.53 13.41 14.99
C GLY A 339 23.69 14.66 14.75
N ILE A 340 22.53 14.80 15.39
CA ILE A 340 21.66 15.97 15.18
C ILE A 340 22.36 17.30 15.52
N THR A 341 23.31 17.29 16.46
CA THR A 341 24.02 18.49 16.92
C THR A 341 24.95 19.09 15.86
N SER A 342 25.40 18.30 14.87
CA SER A 342 26.21 18.82 13.77
C SER A 342 25.37 19.56 12.72
N LYS A 343 24.04 19.48 12.82
CA LYS A 343 23.11 20.12 11.89
C LYS A 343 22.41 21.33 12.48
N VAL A 344 21.95 21.24 13.73
CA VAL A 344 21.10 22.26 14.36
C VAL A 344 21.75 22.90 15.57
N SER A 345 21.35 24.12 15.93
CA SER A 345 21.78 24.75 17.19
C SER A 345 21.00 24.21 18.39
N LYS A 346 21.59 24.28 19.59
CA LYS A 346 20.94 23.89 20.85
C LYS A 346 19.67 24.71 21.11
N LYS A 347 19.73 26.00 20.79
CA LYS A 347 18.61 26.96 20.82
C LYS A 347 17.47 26.54 19.89
N TRP A 348 17.79 26.10 18.66
CA TRP A 348 16.80 25.58 17.73
C TRP A 348 16.15 24.30 18.26
N LEU A 349 16.94 23.36 18.79
CA LEU A 349 16.43 22.09 19.32
C LEU A 349 15.44 22.31 20.47
N TYR A 350 15.77 23.20 21.40
CA TYR A 350 14.87 23.60 22.48
C TYR A 350 13.58 24.23 21.94
N SER A 351 13.70 25.19 21.02
CA SER A 351 12.55 25.89 20.44
C SER A 351 11.63 24.95 19.65
N TRP A 352 12.20 24.01 18.90
CA TRP A 352 11.49 22.99 18.15
C TRP A 352 10.64 22.10 19.07
N ILE A 353 11.21 21.57 20.15
CA ILE A 353 10.48 20.71 21.10
C ILE A 353 9.37 21.51 21.81
N LYS A 354 9.63 22.79 22.10
CA LYS A 354 8.68 23.68 22.76
C LYS A 354 7.44 24.00 21.91
N ASP A 355 7.61 24.18 20.60
CA ASP A 355 6.50 24.49 19.68
C ASP A 355 6.75 23.94 18.27
N THR A 356 6.57 22.64 18.12
CA THR A 356 6.79 21.90 16.87
C THR A 356 5.90 22.40 15.73
N HIS A 357 4.66 22.81 16.03
CA HIS A 357 3.65 23.17 15.03
C HIS A 357 3.84 24.61 14.54
N TYR A 358 4.46 25.49 15.32
CA TYR A 358 4.90 26.80 14.82
C TYR A 358 5.93 26.66 13.70
N PHE A 359 6.98 25.85 13.90
CA PHE A 359 8.04 25.68 12.91
C PHE A 359 7.62 24.80 11.72
N GLN A 360 6.80 23.77 11.98
CA GLN A 360 6.29 22.87 10.94
C GLN A 360 4.82 22.52 11.23
N PRO A 361 3.86 23.32 10.72
CA PRO A 361 2.43 23.15 11.01
C PRO A 361 1.85 21.78 10.63
N ARG A 362 2.52 21.06 9.72
CA ARG A 362 2.11 19.72 9.23
C ARG A 362 2.99 18.59 9.73
N THR A 363 3.86 18.85 10.71
CA THR A 363 4.70 17.80 11.30
C THR A 363 3.84 16.70 11.91
N LYS A 364 4.29 15.45 11.76
CA LYS A 364 3.70 14.29 12.46
C LYS A 364 4.16 14.19 13.92
N MET A 365 5.16 14.99 14.33
CA MET A 365 5.63 15.02 15.71
C MET A 365 4.54 15.61 16.62
N PRO A 366 4.14 14.91 17.70
CA PRO A 366 3.23 15.45 18.70
C PRO A 366 3.81 16.68 19.40
N GLN A 367 2.95 17.63 19.78
CA GLN A 367 3.34 18.69 20.70
C GLN A 367 3.23 18.19 22.14
N PHE A 368 4.32 17.64 22.66
CA PHE A 368 4.40 17.16 24.04
C PHE A 368 4.16 18.30 25.04
N ASN A 369 3.57 17.96 26.18
CA ASN A 369 3.29 18.91 27.25
C ASN A 369 4.34 18.80 28.37
N PHE A 370 5.61 19.00 27.99
CA PHE A 370 6.74 19.01 28.91
C PHE A 370 6.85 20.33 29.67
N SER A 371 7.34 20.28 30.92
CA SER A 371 7.75 21.47 31.65
C SER A 371 9.04 22.07 31.08
N GLU A 372 9.34 23.33 31.40
CA GLU A 372 10.59 23.96 30.92
C GLU A 372 11.84 23.21 31.40
N LYS A 373 11.83 22.70 32.63
CA LYS A 373 12.92 21.87 33.17
C LYS A 373 13.07 20.56 32.39
N GLN A 374 11.96 19.85 32.14
CA GLN A 374 11.97 18.62 31.34
C GLN A 374 12.51 18.84 29.92
N MET A 375 12.18 19.98 29.30
CA MET A 375 12.72 20.33 27.99
C MET A 375 14.22 20.63 28.06
N SER A 376 14.69 21.39 29.05
CA SER A 376 16.14 21.62 29.23
C SER A 376 16.91 20.32 29.45
N ASP A 377 16.38 19.42 30.29
CA ASP A 377 16.98 18.11 30.59
C ASP A 377 17.08 17.25 29.33
N LEU A 378 15.99 17.17 28.56
CA LEU A 378 15.95 16.43 27.31
C LEU A 378 16.93 16.99 26.27
N VAL A 379 16.98 18.32 26.14
CA VAL A 379 17.89 19.00 25.20
C VAL A 379 19.35 18.75 25.61
N GLU A 380 19.68 18.82 26.91
CA GLU A 380 21.03 18.54 27.39
C GLU A 380 21.45 17.10 27.07
N TYR A 381 20.60 16.13 27.42
CA TYR A 381 20.84 14.72 27.09
C TYR A 381 21.06 14.51 25.59
N MET A 382 20.17 15.05 24.74
CA MET A 382 20.31 14.93 23.29
C MET A 382 21.59 15.60 22.77
N TRP A 383 22.03 16.68 23.40
CA TRP A 383 23.23 17.42 23.00
C TRP A 383 24.53 16.68 23.35
N GLU A 384 24.54 15.98 24.49
CA GLU A 384 25.67 15.15 24.93
C GLU A 384 25.72 13.80 24.21
N GLU A 385 24.59 13.10 24.12
CA GLU A 385 24.53 11.72 23.60
C GLU A 385 24.59 11.66 22.07
N PHE A 386 23.93 12.59 21.37
CA PHE A 386 23.76 12.53 19.92
C PHE A 386 24.70 13.46 19.16
N GLN A 387 25.94 13.57 19.65
CA GLN A 387 26.99 14.33 19.00
C GLN A 387 27.27 13.79 17.59
N GLY A 388 27.52 14.70 16.65
CA GLY A 388 27.91 14.37 15.28
C GLY A 388 29.24 15.04 14.94
N GLU A 389 29.95 14.47 13.98
CA GLU A 389 31.09 15.15 13.36
C GLU A 389 30.64 16.48 12.75
N GLU A 390 31.38 17.55 13.01
CA GLU A 390 31.10 18.86 12.47
C GLU A 390 31.29 18.83 10.93
N PHE A 391 30.30 19.30 10.18
CA PHE A 391 30.38 19.29 8.73
C PHE A 391 31.37 20.36 8.26
N GLU A 392 32.44 19.92 7.60
CA GLU A 392 33.30 20.83 6.84
C GLU A 392 32.59 21.31 5.58
N ILE A 393 32.85 22.56 5.19
CA ILE A 393 32.41 23.07 3.88
C ILE A 393 33.09 22.21 2.81
N PRO A 394 32.36 21.63 1.84
CA PRO A 394 32.99 20.85 0.79
C PRO A 394 34.04 21.71 0.06
N LYS A 395 35.23 21.15 -0.20
CA LYS A 395 36.38 21.86 -0.81
C LYS A 395 36.04 22.69 -2.04
N GLU A 396 35.07 22.20 -2.82
CA GLU A 396 34.57 22.90 -4.00
C GLU A 396 33.85 24.24 -3.75
N PHE A 397 33.53 24.56 -2.49
CA PHE A 397 32.89 25.80 -2.06
C PHE A 397 33.77 26.66 -1.13
N GLU A 398 34.93 26.19 -0.69
CA GLU A 398 35.84 26.91 0.24
C GLU A 398 36.27 28.29 -0.32
N ASP A 399 36.62 28.32 -1.61
CA ASP A 399 37.15 29.51 -2.30
C ASP A 399 36.07 30.55 -2.68
N ILE A 400 34.78 30.23 -2.53
CA ILE A 400 33.68 31.05 -3.07
C ILE A 400 33.09 32.02 -2.02
N SER A 401 33.72 32.10 -0.85
CA SER A 401 33.44 33.08 0.20
C SER A 401 33.62 34.56 -0.23
N GLY A 402 34.11 34.81 -1.46
CA GLY A 402 34.40 36.14 -1.99
C GLY A 402 33.99 36.39 -3.45
N ASN A 403 33.05 35.63 -4.03
CA ASN A 403 32.49 36.05 -5.32
C ASN A 403 31.76 37.38 -5.10
N GLY A 404 32.33 38.50 -5.56
CA GLY A 404 31.83 39.88 -5.39
C GLY A 404 30.48 40.18 -6.05
N LYS A 405 29.57 39.21 -6.10
CA LYS A 405 28.15 39.36 -6.41
C LYS A 405 27.43 39.87 -5.17
N ASP A 406 26.47 40.76 -5.39
CA ASP A 406 25.64 41.30 -4.32
C ASP A 406 24.81 40.18 -3.65
N ALA A 407 24.72 40.21 -2.32
CA ALA A 407 23.99 39.19 -1.56
C ALA A 407 22.50 39.14 -1.95
N GLY A 408 21.90 40.28 -2.27
CA GLY A 408 20.53 40.36 -2.78
C GLY A 408 20.39 39.76 -4.18
N GLU A 409 21.38 39.93 -5.05
CA GLU A 409 21.42 39.27 -6.37
C GLU A 409 21.45 37.74 -6.23
N MET A 410 22.29 37.20 -5.34
CA MET A 410 22.35 35.75 -5.09
C MET A 410 21.03 35.19 -4.55
N VAL A 411 20.38 35.90 -3.62
CA VAL A 411 19.06 35.52 -3.08
C VAL A 411 18.01 35.51 -4.19
N ASN A 412 17.99 36.51 -5.07
CA ASN A 412 17.07 36.57 -6.21
C ASN A 412 17.34 35.46 -7.23
N GLN A 413 18.61 35.17 -7.52
CA GLN A 413 18.99 34.06 -8.39
C GLN A 413 18.57 32.72 -7.78
N GLY A 414 18.78 32.51 -6.48
CA GLY A 414 18.36 31.32 -5.76
C GLY A 414 16.85 31.13 -5.80
N LYS A 415 16.07 32.21 -5.59
CA LYS A 415 14.61 32.18 -5.73
C LYS A 415 14.18 31.71 -7.13
N LYS A 416 14.83 32.19 -8.19
CA LYS A 416 14.54 31.76 -9.57
C LYS A 416 14.83 30.27 -9.78
N ILE A 417 15.97 29.78 -9.29
CA ILE A 417 16.34 28.37 -9.39
C ILE A 417 15.35 27.49 -8.63
N PHE A 418 14.94 27.91 -7.42
CA PHE A 418 13.97 27.21 -6.59
C PHE A 418 12.64 26.96 -7.33
N MET A 419 12.19 27.93 -8.13
CA MET A 419 11.00 27.80 -8.97
C MET A 419 11.26 27.01 -10.26
N GLU A 420 12.42 27.19 -10.88
CA GLU A 420 12.74 26.53 -12.15
C GLU A 420 12.86 25.00 -12.02
N TYR A 421 13.37 24.52 -10.89
CA TYR A 421 13.47 23.10 -10.55
C TYR A 421 12.24 22.55 -9.80
N GLY A 422 11.20 23.38 -9.60
CA GLY A 422 9.92 22.95 -9.03
C GLY A 422 10.01 22.54 -7.56
N CYS A 423 10.92 23.14 -6.78
CA CYS A 423 11.11 22.79 -5.37
C CYS A 423 9.82 23.01 -4.54
N THR A 424 8.96 23.94 -4.96
CA THR A 424 7.62 24.23 -4.41
C THR A 424 6.61 23.07 -4.53
N GLY A 425 6.86 22.13 -5.45
CA GLY A 425 6.05 20.92 -5.61
C GLY A 425 6.16 19.99 -4.40
N CYS A 426 7.32 19.99 -3.73
CA CYS A 426 7.53 19.22 -2.50
C CYS A 426 7.60 20.10 -1.26
N HIS A 427 8.17 21.29 -1.33
CA HIS A 427 8.40 22.15 -0.16
C HIS A 427 7.43 23.32 -0.10
N ALA A 428 6.90 23.60 1.09
CA ALA A 428 6.21 24.85 1.34
C ALA A 428 7.24 25.98 1.57
N LYS A 429 6.97 27.17 1.03
CA LYS A 429 7.74 28.38 1.30
C LYS A 429 6.85 29.61 1.16
N THR A 430 6.74 30.39 2.23
CA THR A 430 5.85 31.55 2.28
C THR A 430 6.21 32.56 1.18
N GLY A 431 5.20 33.03 0.44
CA GLY A 431 5.36 33.99 -0.65
C GLY A 431 5.85 33.41 -1.99
N ILE A 432 5.92 32.08 -2.12
CA ILE A 432 6.28 31.40 -3.38
C ILE A 432 5.31 30.24 -3.64
N GLU A 433 4.41 30.45 -4.59
CA GLU A 433 3.51 29.41 -5.09
C GLU A 433 3.69 29.21 -6.58
N GLN A 434 3.72 27.96 -7.01
CA GLN A 434 3.87 27.58 -8.40
C GLN A 434 3.10 26.30 -8.66
N GLY A 435 2.50 26.19 -9.84
CA GLY A 435 1.89 24.96 -10.30
C GLY A 435 2.94 23.90 -10.67
N ARG A 436 2.44 22.76 -11.13
CA ARG A 436 3.24 21.66 -11.65
C ARG A 436 4.11 22.10 -12.83
N ILE A 437 5.38 21.70 -12.81
CA ILE A 437 6.37 22.05 -13.84
C ILE A 437 6.63 20.92 -14.85
N ALA A 438 6.18 19.70 -14.56
CA ALA A 438 6.46 18.52 -15.37
C ALA A 438 5.23 18.07 -16.17
N PRO A 439 5.41 17.27 -17.24
CA PRO A 439 4.31 16.80 -18.06
C PRO A 439 3.24 16.05 -17.24
N ASP A 440 1.98 16.17 -17.66
CA ASP A 440 0.90 15.31 -17.19
C ASP A 440 1.28 13.85 -17.48
N ILE A 441 1.04 12.94 -16.54
CA ILE A 441 1.24 11.49 -16.70
C ILE A 441 -0.04 10.69 -16.41
N ILE A 442 -1.19 11.34 -16.36
CA ILE A 442 -2.48 10.65 -16.43
C ILE A 442 -2.58 9.92 -17.77
N GLY A 443 -3.11 8.70 -17.73
CA GLY A 443 -3.24 7.81 -18.86
C GLY A 443 -1.91 7.31 -19.42
N LEU A 444 -0.84 7.28 -18.62
CA LEU A 444 0.47 6.84 -19.09
C LEU A 444 0.42 5.44 -19.71
N GLY A 445 -0.29 4.49 -19.12
CA GLY A 445 -0.38 3.10 -19.58
C GLY A 445 -1.07 2.89 -20.94
N SER A 446 -1.64 3.93 -21.55
CA SER A 446 -2.24 3.88 -22.89
C SER A 446 -1.52 4.74 -23.92
N ARG A 447 -0.38 5.36 -23.57
CA ARG A 447 0.38 6.17 -24.51
C ARG A 447 1.02 5.33 -25.61
N ASP A 448 1.05 5.94 -26.78
CA ASP A 448 1.71 5.38 -27.95
C ASP A 448 3.23 5.40 -27.78
N GLU A 449 3.84 4.21 -27.84
CA GLU A 449 5.28 4.00 -27.65
C GLU A 449 6.13 4.63 -28.76
N GLU A 450 5.55 4.85 -29.95
CA GLU A 450 6.21 5.54 -31.06
C GLU A 450 6.45 7.02 -30.78
N ARG A 451 5.65 7.61 -29.89
CA ARG A 451 5.74 9.02 -29.51
C ARG A 451 6.67 9.27 -28.33
N LEU A 452 7.24 8.22 -27.75
CA LEU A 452 8.15 8.33 -26.61
C LEU A 452 9.57 8.64 -27.10
N GLU A 453 10.23 9.57 -26.42
CA GLU A 453 11.64 9.89 -26.68
C GLU A 453 12.55 8.88 -25.98
N TRP A 454 13.33 8.13 -26.76
CA TRP A 454 14.21 7.05 -26.27
C TRP A 454 15.66 7.49 -26.03
N GLY A 455 16.01 8.74 -26.37
CA GLY A 455 17.33 9.32 -26.15
C GLY A 455 18.48 8.40 -26.53
N LYS A 456 19.35 8.10 -25.56
CA LYS A 456 20.53 7.22 -25.70
C LYS A 456 20.28 5.79 -25.22
N ALA A 457 19.05 5.42 -24.85
CA ALA A 457 18.73 4.08 -24.38
C ALA A 457 18.78 3.06 -25.53
N GLN A 458 19.98 2.55 -25.83
CA GLN A 458 20.20 1.51 -26.83
C GLN A 458 19.98 0.12 -26.22
N GLY A 459 19.49 -0.83 -27.03
CA GLY A 459 19.32 -2.24 -26.60
C GLY A 459 18.14 -2.50 -25.66
N VAL A 460 17.28 -1.51 -25.43
CA VAL A 460 16.03 -1.66 -24.66
C VAL A 460 14.87 -1.89 -25.62
N ASP A 461 14.08 -2.95 -25.37
CA ASP A 461 12.86 -3.19 -26.13
C ASP A 461 11.92 -1.99 -25.97
N LYS A 462 11.42 -1.47 -27.11
CA LYS A 462 10.57 -0.28 -27.19
C LYS A 462 9.15 -0.56 -26.67
N TYR A 463 9.07 -0.75 -25.36
CA TYR A 463 7.85 -0.98 -24.59
C TYR A 463 7.71 0.12 -23.54
N ILE A 464 6.50 0.66 -23.35
CA ILE A 464 6.29 1.80 -22.45
C ILE A 464 6.74 1.53 -21.02
N GLY A 465 6.58 0.31 -20.51
CA GLY A 465 7.07 -0.02 -19.18
C GLY A 465 8.59 0.05 -19.05
N ASN A 466 9.33 -0.32 -20.10
CA ASN A 466 10.78 -0.17 -20.13
C ASN A 466 11.18 1.30 -20.20
N TRP A 467 10.41 2.11 -20.92
CA TRP A 467 10.62 3.56 -20.98
C TRP A 467 10.44 4.21 -19.61
N VAL A 468 9.34 3.90 -18.91
CA VAL A 468 9.07 4.43 -17.56
C VAL A 468 10.16 3.98 -16.58
N PHE A 469 10.53 2.69 -16.61
CA PHE A 469 11.59 2.18 -15.76
C PHE A 469 12.94 2.85 -16.04
N ALA A 470 13.31 3.02 -17.31
CA ALA A 470 14.54 3.72 -17.71
C ALA A 470 14.53 5.19 -17.24
N ARG A 471 13.39 5.88 -17.36
CA ARG A 471 13.21 7.27 -16.90
C ARG A 471 13.37 7.39 -15.39
N LEU A 472 12.89 6.41 -14.60
CA LEU A 472 13.07 6.37 -13.15
C LEU A 472 14.51 6.05 -12.75
N LYS A 473 15.18 5.17 -13.53
CA LYS A 473 16.54 4.71 -13.27
C LYS A 473 17.59 5.79 -13.55
N ASP A 474 17.50 6.45 -14.69
CA ASP A 474 18.38 7.54 -15.08
C ASP A 474 17.66 8.47 -16.07
N PRO A 475 17.08 9.59 -15.58
CA PRO A 475 16.39 10.55 -16.42
C PRO A 475 17.25 11.13 -17.56
N ASP A 476 18.57 11.23 -17.37
CA ASP A 476 19.51 11.80 -18.33
C ASP A 476 19.82 10.86 -19.51
N LEU A 477 19.48 9.57 -19.41
CA LEU A 477 19.55 8.64 -20.55
C LEU A 477 18.57 9.00 -21.66
N LEU A 478 17.41 9.52 -21.30
CA LEU A 478 16.33 9.81 -22.24
C LEU A 478 16.36 11.26 -22.74
N GLU A 479 16.86 12.18 -21.93
CA GLU A 479 16.85 13.62 -22.23
C GLU A 479 18.19 14.27 -21.89
N LYS A 480 18.72 15.12 -22.78
CA LYS A 480 19.98 15.82 -22.54
C LYS A 480 19.74 16.96 -21.53
N LYS A 481 20.17 16.76 -20.27
CA LYS A 481 19.94 17.64 -19.09
C LYS A 481 18.51 17.56 -18.58
N ALA A 482 18.11 16.39 -18.09
CA ALA A 482 16.78 16.20 -17.55
C ALA A 482 16.56 17.09 -16.31
N LYS A 483 15.41 17.77 -16.24
CA LYS A 483 14.96 18.47 -15.02
C LYS A 483 14.42 17.51 -13.97
N MET A 484 14.00 16.32 -14.39
CA MET A 484 13.58 15.25 -13.48
C MET A 484 14.79 14.80 -12.65
N PRO A 485 14.71 14.87 -11.31
CA PRO A 485 15.85 14.57 -10.46
C PRO A 485 16.03 13.06 -10.26
N HIS A 486 17.19 12.69 -9.73
CA HIS A 486 17.58 11.31 -9.47
C HIS A 486 17.05 10.85 -8.09
N PHE A 487 15.93 10.14 -8.09
CA PHE A 487 15.33 9.60 -6.87
C PHE A 487 16.12 8.40 -6.31
N PRO A 488 16.26 8.27 -4.98
CA PRO A 488 16.95 7.15 -4.32
C PRO A 488 16.09 5.89 -4.25
N LEU A 489 15.57 5.45 -5.40
CA LEU A 489 14.74 4.25 -5.51
C LEU A 489 15.60 3.02 -5.79
N THR A 490 15.27 1.92 -5.13
CA THR A 490 15.78 0.58 -5.47
C THR A 490 15.15 0.10 -6.79
N GLU A 491 15.77 -0.89 -7.44
CA GLU A 491 15.20 -1.47 -8.68
C GLU A 491 13.80 -2.06 -8.45
N GLU A 492 13.55 -2.62 -7.27
CA GLU A 492 12.23 -3.15 -6.92
C GLU A 492 11.17 -2.04 -6.77
N GLU A 493 11.53 -0.91 -6.14
CA GLU A 493 10.64 0.25 -6.03
C GLU A 493 10.38 0.88 -7.40
N MET A 494 11.40 0.99 -8.26
CA MET A 494 11.23 1.49 -9.62
C MET A 494 10.31 0.59 -10.46
N ALA A 495 10.44 -0.73 -10.34
CA ALA A 495 9.57 -1.68 -11.02
C ALA A 495 8.12 -1.60 -10.51
N ALA A 496 7.93 -1.50 -9.18
CA ALA A 496 6.61 -1.34 -8.58
C ALA A 496 5.94 -0.01 -9.00
N ALA A 497 6.68 1.10 -8.95
CA ALA A 497 6.20 2.41 -9.41
C ALA A 497 5.87 2.40 -10.90
N THR A 498 6.71 1.78 -11.73
CA THR A 498 6.45 1.58 -13.16
C THR A 498 5.11 0.88 -13.36
N MET A 499 4.90 -0.26 -12.69
CA MET A 499 3.66 -1.01 -12.80
C MET A 499 2.44 -0.22 -12.33
N ALA A 500 2.55 0.53 -11.23
CA ALA A 500 1.49 1.40 -10.75
C ALA A 500 1.18 2.56 -11.71
N LEU A 501 2.19 3.19 -12.31
CA LEU A 501 1.98 4.23 -13.33
C LEU A 501 1.32 3.66 -14.60
N LEU A 502 1.66 2.44 -15.00
CA LEU A 502 1.02 1.75 -16.12
C LEU A 502 -0.42 1.31 -15.83
N SER A 503 -0.82 1.25 -14.56
CA SER A 503 -2.21 0.94 -14.19
C SER A 503 -3.18 2.02 -14.67
N ASP A 504 -2.69 3.26 -14.80
CA ASP A 504 -3.49 4.35 -15.31
C ASP A 504 -3.49 4.38 -16.83
N THR A 505 -4.57 3.85 -17.40
CA THR A 505 -4.80 3.87 -18.85
C THR A 505 -5.64 5.06 -19.32
N GLY A 506 -6.10 5.92 -18.40
CA GLY A 506 -6.88 7.11 -18.72
C GLY A 506 -8.25 6.84 -19.35
N GLY A 507 -8.64 5.57 -19.51
CA GLY A 507 -9.92 5.17 -20.07
C GLY A 507 -11.03 5.17 -19.01
N ASP A 508 -12.23 5.55 -19.43
CA ASP A 508 -13.43 5.50 -18.59
C ASP A 508 -13.83 4.04 -18.35
N ILE A 509 -13.53 3.55 -17.15
CA ILE A 509 -14.11 2.30 -16.65
C ILE A 509 -15.54 2.61 -16.18
N PRO A 510 -16.57 1.87 -16.64
CA PRO A 510 -17.94 2.08 -16.18
C PRO A 510 -18.01 1.99 -14.65
N SER A 511 -18.75 2.91 -14.02
CA SER A 511 -18.79 3.09 -12.57
C SER A 511 -19.12 1.82 -11.78
N GLN A 512 -19.91 0.90 -12.36
CA GLN A 512 -20.25 -0.40 -11.77
C GLN A 512 -19.04 -1.32 -11.53
N TYR A 513 -17.91 -1.08 -12.19
CA TYR A 513 -16.67 -1.82 -12.00
C TYR A 513 -15.66 -1.08 -11.13
N VAL A 514 -15.90 0.21 -10.85
CA VAL A 514 -14.97 1.04 -10.09
C VAL A 514 -15.11 0.72 -8.60
N VAL A 515 -13.99 0.42 -7.97
CA VAL A 515 -13.86 0.27 -6.53
C VAL A 515 -13.05 1.47 -6.03
N SER A 516 -13.72 2.41 -5.40
CA SER A 516 -13.11 3.62 -4.85
C SER A 516 -13.08 3.58 -3.34
N ALA A 517 -12.14 4.34 -2.77
CA ALA A 517 -11.96 4.44 -1.34
C ALA A 517 -13.20 5.09 -0.77
N PRO A 518 -13.59 4.73 0.47
CA PRO A 518 -14.48 5.57 1.24
C PRO A 518 -13.94 7.01 1.18
N ASN A 519 -14.72 7.94 0.63
CA ASN A 519 -14.26 9.31 0.45
C ASN A 519 -13.91 9.92 1.81
N GLN A 520 -12.62 10.09 2.09
CA GLN A 520 -12.16 10.66 3.36
C GLN A 520 -12.62 12.11 3.55
N GLU A 521 -12.97 12.83 2.48
CA GLU A 521 -13.50 14.20 2.54
C GLU A 521 -14.92 14.25 3.14
N ASN A 522 -15.66 13.14 3.15
CA ASN A 522 -17.02 13.08 3.70
C ASN A 522 -17.06 12.95 5.24
N TYR A 523 -15.91 12.77 5.90
CA TYR A 523 -15.86 12.66 7.35
C TYR A 523 -15.74 14.03 8.01
N PRO A 524 -16.60 14.37 8.99
CA PRO A 524 -16.63 15.68 9.62
C PRO A 524 -15.30 16.00 10.30
N ASP A 525 -14.97 17.29 10.36
CA ASP A 525 -13.88 17.76 11.20
C ASP A 525 -14.19 17.50 12.67
N LEU A 526 -13.14 17.26 13.45
CA LEU A 526 -13.31 16.92 14.86
C LEU A 526 -13.81 18.14 15.63
N PRO A 527 -14.92 18.05 16.37
CA PRO A 527 -15.51 19.21 16.99
C PRO A 527 -14.73 19.65 18.25
N GLY A 528 -14.69 20.96 18.46
CA GLY A 528 -14.34 21.58 19.74
C GLY A 528 -12.96 21.21 20.30
N GLU A 529 -12.88 21.10 21.62
CA GLU A 529 -11.63 20.82 22.34
C GLU A 529 -11.06 19.42 22.06
N PHE A 530 -11.91 18.43 21.74
CA PHE A 530 -11.45 17.09 21.35
C PHE A 530 -10.58 17.15 20.09
N GLY A 531 -11.05 17.87 19.07
CA GLY A 531 -10.28 18.09 17.84
C GLY A 531 -8.93 18.76 18.09
N LYS A 532 -8.91 19.79 18.95
CA LYS A 532 -7.67 20.49 19.32
C LYS A 532 -6.65 19.56 19.98
N ILE A 533 -7.08 18.67 20.89
CA ILE A 533 -6.20 17.69 21.53
C ILE A 533 -5.69 16.68 20.50
N VAL A 534 -6.56 16.15 19.64
CA VAL A 534 -6.18 15.21 18.57
C VAL A 534 -5.16 15.83 17.63
N ASP A 535 -5.31 17.10 17.27
CA ASP A 535 -4.39 17.83 16.40
C ASP A 535 -3.07 18.18 17.11
N LYS A 536 -3.14 18.68 18.35
CA LYS A 536 -1.96 18.99 19.21
C LYS A 536 -1.06 17.77 19.34
N TYR A 537 -1.61 16.60 19.64
CA TYR A 537 -0.85 15.38 19.83
C TYR A 537 -0.72 14.51 18.58
N ARG A 538 -1.26 14.97 17.44
CA ARG A 538 -1.22 14.26 16.16
C ARG A 538 -1.74 12.83 16.27
N CYS A 539 -2.81 12.55 17.01
CA CYS A 539 -3.29 11.17 17.22
C CYS A 539 -3.55 10.44 15.88
N ARG A 540 -4.02 11.19 14.86
CA ARG A 540 -4.25 10.70 13.50
C ARG A 540 -2.98 10.31 12.72
N SER A 541 -1.78 10.61 13.22
CA SER A 541 -0.53 10.11 12.61
C SER A 541 -0.36 8.61 12.83
N CYS A 542 -1.00 8.06 13.86
CA CYS A 542 -0.91 6.65 14.24
C CYS A 542 -2.25 5.93 14.23
N HIS A 543 -3.32 6.63 14.59
CA HIS A 543 -4.67 6.08 14.73
C HIS A 543 -5.59 6.53 13.59
N VAL A 544 -6.57 5.70 13.27
CA VAL A 544 -7.75 6.12 12.50
C VAL A 544 -8.80 6.63 13.49
N VAL A 545 -9.30 7.84 13.25
CA VAL A 545 -10.28 8.55 14.09
C VAL A 545 -11.28 9.26 13.18
N TYR A 546 -12.55 8.88 13.22
CA TYR A 546 -13.59 9.29 12.26
C TYR A 546 -13.16 8.99 10.82
N GLY A 547 -12.70 7.76 10.56
CA GLY A 547 -12.28 7.31 9.22
C GLY A 547 -11.04 7.99 8.62
N LYS A 548 -10.45 8.97 9.34
CA LYS A 548 -9.24 9.72 8.94
C LYS A 548 -8.06 9.33 9.82
N GLY A 549 -6.88 9.19 9.20
CA GLY A 549 -5.63 8.95 9.91
C GLY A 549 -4.85 7.77 9.34
N SER A 550 -4.01 7.16 10.19
CA SER A 550 -3.08 6.12 9.80
C SER A 550 -3.43 4.79 10.46
N TRP A 551 -3.11 3.68 9.79
CA TRP A 551 -3.32 2.32 10.31
C TRP A 551 -2.12 1.78 11.10
N VAL A 552 -1.23 2.64 11.59
CA VAL A 552 -0.08 2.22 12.42
C VAL A 552 -0.55 1.51 13.69
N SER A 553 -1.65 1.97 14.32
CA SER A 553 -2.23 1.32 15.50
C SER A 553 -3.06 0.06 15.18
N MET A 554 -3.20 -0.31 13.90
CA MET A 554 -3.98 -1.46 13.37
C MET A 554 -5.48 -1.53 13.77
N HIS A 555 -5.96 -0.64 14.64
CA HIS A 555 -7.34 -0.56 15.14
C HIS A 555 -7.86 0.89 15.07
N PRO A 556 -9.06 1.14 14.53
CA PRO A 556 -9.68 2.47 14.54
C PRO A 556 -10.27 2.77 15.92
N LEU A 557 -10.24 4.04 16.33
CA LEU A 557 -10.67 4.43 17.67
C LEU A 557 -12.18 4.77 17.77
N ASP A 558 -12.92 4.62 16.68
CA ASP A 558 -14.33 5.02 16.52
C ASP A 558 -15.32 4.31 17.45
N GLY A 559 -14.97 3.14 17.97
CA GLY A 559 -15.79 2.36 18.91
C GLY A 559 -15.14 2.12 20.28
N GLU A 560 -13.96 2.70 20.52
CA GLU A 560 -13.09 2.35 21.66
C GLU A 560 -13.80 2.50 23.02
N GLY A 561 -14.72 3.47 23.14
CA GLY A 561 -15.47 3.71 24.37
C GLY A 561 -16.40 2.55 24.79
N SER A 562 -16.76 1.66 23.87
CA SER A 562 -17.51 0.43 24.14
C SER A 562 -16.60 -0.78 24.40
N GLU A 563 -15.32 -0.69 24.03
CA GLU A 563 -14.38 -1.81 24.05
C GLU A 563 -13.61 -1.92 25.36
N VAL A 564 -13.18 -0.77 25.90
CA VAL A 564 -12.34 -0.70 27.09
C VAL A 564 -13.06 -0.08 28.29
N ARG A 565 -12.58 -0.41 29.49
CA ARG A 565 -13.05 0.19 30.74
C ARG A 565 -12.55 1.63 30.87
N LYS A 566 -13.41 2.52 31.37
CA LYS A 566 -13.11 3.94 31.57
C LYS A 566 -11.86 4.17 32.43
N GLU A 567 -11.74 3.44 33.53
CA GLU A 567 -10.64 3.56 34.48
C GLU A 567 -9.31 3.16 33.84
N TRP A 568 -9.34 2.10 33.03
CA TRP A 568 -8.17 1.66 32.27
C TRP A 568 -7.79 2.68 31.20
N LEU A 569 -8.76 3.20 30.43
CA LEU A 569 -8.49 4.18 29.39
C LEU A 569 -7.84 5.45 29.96
N ARG A 570 -8.34 5.93 31.11
CA ARG A 570 -7.73 7.05 31.83
C ARG A 570 -6.30 6.74 32.24
N ALA A 571 -6.06 5.61 32.91
CA ALA A 571 -4.72 5.20 33.33
C ALA A 571 -3.76 5.04 32.13
N TYR A 572 -4.25 4.50 31.01
CA TYR A 572 -3.45 4.27 29.81
C TYR A 572 -3.04 5.58 29.12
N PHE A 573 -3.93 6.56 29.04
CA PHE A 573 -3.59 7.89 28.53
C PHE A 573 -2.59 8.64 29.42
N SER A 574 -2.65 8.45 30.74
CA SER A 574 -1.70 9.06 31.67
C SER A 574 -0.31 8.43 31.59
N LEU A 575 -0.22 7.10 31.49
CA LEU A 575 1.07 6.39 31.41
C LEU A 575 0.97 5.13 30.53
N PRO A 576 1.17 5.26 29.21
CA PRO A 576 1.00 4.14 28.30
C PRO A 576 2.13 3.11 28.42
N TYR A 577 1.74 1.83 28.40
CA TYR A 577 2.65 0.69 28.37
C TYR A 577 2.45 -0.16 27.11
N SER A 578 3.41 -1.05 26.84
CA SER A 578 3.38 -1.90 25.65
C SER A 578 2.30 -2.98 25.79
N LEU A 579 1.23 -2.87 24.99
CA LEU A 579 0.18 -3.89 24.94
C LEU A 579 0.55 -5.11 24.09
N ARG A 580 1.37 -4.94 23.05
CA ARG A 580 1.80 -6.05 22.18
C ARG A 580 3.32 -6.00 22.04
N PRO A 581 4.07 -6.83 22.77
CA PRO A 581 5.54 -6.78 22.77
C PRO A 581 6.17 -6.92 21.37
N ILE A 582 5.51 -7.64 20.47
CA ILE A 582 5.95 -7.88 19.09
C ILE A 582 5.89 -6.61 18.20
N LEU A 583 5.09 -5.61 18.56
CA LEU A 583 4.98 -4.38 17.78
C LEU A 583 6.18 -3.47 18.04
N LYS A 584 6.75 -2.95 16.95
CA LYS A 584 7.84 -1.97 16.96
C LYS A 584 7.30 -0.59 17.36
N GLU A 585 6.21 -0.17 16.74
CA GLU A 585 5.49 1.06 17.04
C GLU A 585 4.56 0.86 18.24
N ARG A 586 4.60 1.80 19.19
CA ARG A 586 3.92 1.70 20.49
C ARG A 586 3.32 3.05 20.87
N MET A 587 2.30 3.05 21.74
CA MET A 587 1.76 4.30 22.27
C MET A 587 2.82 5.04 23.09
N VAL A 588 3.01 6.32 22.78
CA VAL A 588 4.01 7.21 23.40
C VAL A 588 3.40 7.95 24.59
N SER A 589 4.22 8.32 25.58
CA SER A 589 3.77 9.16 26.69
C SER A 589 3.72 10.62 26.24
N LEU A 590 2.50 11.14 26.04
CA LEU A 590 2.27 12.51 25.53
C LEU A 590 2.38 13.59 26.63
N LYS A 591 2.47 13.17 27.89
CA LYS A 591 2.46 14.03 29.10
C LYS A 591 1.25 14.98 29.18
N MET A 592 0.10 14.51 28.69
CA MET A 592 -1.19 15.24 28.74
C MET A 592 -1.54 15.69 30.16
N SER A 593 -2.22 16.82 30.29
CA SER A 593 -2.79 17.23 31.58
C SER A 593 -3.95 16.33 31.99
N ASP A 594 -4.25 16.27 33.29
CA ASP A 594 -5.40 15.50 33.80
C ASP A 594 -6.72 15.92 33.14
N SER A 595 -6.88 17.22 32.85
CA SER A 595 -8.05 17.77 32.16
C SER A 595 -8.15 17.34 30.70
N GLU A 596 -7.03 17.27 29.98
CA GLU A 596 -6.99 16.74 28.59
C GLU A 596 -7.34 15.25 28.59
N VAL A 597 -6.77 14.47 29.52
CA VAL A 597 -7.07 13.04 29.67
C VAL A 597 -8.55 12.84 30.00
N ASP A 598 -9.10 13.60 30.96
CA ASP A 598 -10.52 13.50 31.32
C ASP A 598 -11.44 13.85 30.15
N LEU A 599 -11.08 14.87 29.37
CA LEU A 599 -11.84 15.23 28.18
C LEU A 599 -11.84 14.10 27.15
N LEU A 600 -10.67 13.54 26.83
CA LEU A 600 -10.56 12.41 25.91
C LEU A 600 -11.40 11.23 26.41
N VAL A 601 -11.20 10.80 27.66
CA VAL A 601 -11.90 9.65 28.25
C VAL A 601 -13.42 9.86 28.23
N ASN A 602 -13.91 11.05 28.59
CA ASN A 602 -15.34 11.34 28.55
C ASN A 602 -15.87 11.35 27.11
N PHE A 603 -15.12 11.91 26.16
CA PHE A 603 -15.50 11.90 24.75
C PHE A 603 -15.56 10.46 24.20
N PHE A 604 -14.55 9.63 24.50
CA PHE A 604 -14.53 8.23 24.09
C PHE A 604 -15.74 7.47 24.63
N THR A 605 -15.97 7.55 25.95
CA THR A 605 -17.04 6.81 26.63
C THR A 605 -18.46 7.32 26.33
N SER A 606 -18.61 8.51 25.75
CA SER A 606 -19.92 9.11 25.46
C SER A 606 -20.25 9.20 23.96
N VAL A 607 -19.24 9.38 23.11
CA VAL A 607 -19.41 9.65 21.67
C VAL A 607 -18.82 8.52 20.82
N MET A 608 -17.65 7.99 21.19
CA MET A 608 -16.95 6.95 20.42
C MET A 608 -17.40 5.56 20.85
N VAL A 609 -18.71 5.34 20.79
CA VAL A 609 -19.39 4.13 21.28
C VAL A 609 -20.03 3.37 20.11
N ASN A 610 -19.94 2.04 20.15
CA ASN A 610 -20.56 1.16 19.18
C ASN A 610 -21.73 0.41 19.81
N ASN A 611 -22.95 0.82 19.46
CA ASN A 611 -24.19 0.25 19.99
C ASN A 611 -24.42 -1.23 19.61
N SER A 612 -23.62 -1.79 18.69
CA SER A 612 -23.66 -3.22 18.37
C SER A 612 -22.90 -4.07 19.41
N ILE A 613 -22.05 -3.45 20.23
CA ILE A 613 -21.34 -4.12 21.32
C ILE A 613 -22.26 -4.13 22.54
N PRO A 614 -22.56 -5.29 23.15
CA PRO A 614 -23.34 -5.36 24.39
C PRO A 614 -22.70 -4.52 25.50
N GLY A 615 -23.52 -4.03 26.44
CA GLY A 615 -23.00 -3.34 27.63
C GLY A 615 -22.17 -4.26 28.55
N ASP A 616 -21.47 -3.68 29.53
CA ASP A 616 -20.73 -4.42 30.58
C ASP A 616 -21.68 -4.99 31.66
N GLU A 617 -22.87 -5.44 31.26
CA GLU A 617 -23.93 -5.89 32.17
C GLU A 617 -23.89 -7.42 32.34
N GLY A 618 -23.60 -7.86 33.57
CA GLY A 618 -23.71 -9.26 33.94
C GLY A 618 -22.84 -9.62 35.14
N THR A 619 -23.46 -10.20 36.16
CA THR A 619 -22.73 -10.99 37.15
C THR A 619 -22.47 -12.37 36.56
N PHE A 620 -21.21 -12.82 36.60
CA PHE A 620 -20.84 -14.17 36.21
C PHE A 620 -20.84 -15.10 37.43
N THR A 621 -21.35 -16.32 37.26
CA THR A 621 -21.28 -17.34 38.31
C THR A 621 -19.87 -17.96 38.36
N GLU A 622 -19.49 -18.53 39.51
CA GLU A 622 -18.22 -19.26 39.62
C GLU A 622 -18.15 -20.46 38.65
N GLU A 623 -19.30 -21.06 38.34
CA GLU A 623 -19.42 -22.14 37.37
C GLU A 623 -19.12 -21.67 35.94
N GLU A 624 -19.63 -20.50 35.53
CA GLU A 624 -19.32 -19.91 34.21
C GLU A 624 -17.82 -19.59 34.08
N VAL A 625 -17.20 -19.07 35.14
CA VAL A 625 -15.75 -18.80 35.17
C VAL A 625 -14.94 -20.09 35.05
N ALA A 626 -15.31 -21.13 35.80
CA ALA A 626 -14.65 -22.44 35.73
C ALA A 626 -14.81 -23.08 34.34
N GLY A 627 -16.02 -23.04 33.77
CA GLY A 627 -16.32 -23.51 32.42
C GLY A 627 -15.53 -22.76 31.35
N GLY A 628 -15.44 -21.43 31.47
CA GLY A 628 -14.64 -20.59 30.58
C GLY A 628 -13.15 -20.92 30.59
N LYS A 629 -12.60 -21.20 31.77
CA LYS A 629 -11.21 -21.66 31.88
C LYS A 629 -10.98 -22.98 31.17
N ILE A 630 -11.91 -23.94 31.31
CA ILE A 630 -11.82 -25.24 30.63
C ILE A 630 -11.85 -25.04 29.11
N LEU A 631 -12.71 -24.16 28.59
CA LEU A 631 -12.76 -23.83 27.17
C LEU A 631 -11.46 -23.16 26.70
N PHE A 632 -10.93 -22.21 27.48
CA PHE A 632 -9.66 -21.52 27.18
C PHE A 632 -8.50 -22.52 27.03
N ASP A 633 -8.42 -23.50 27.94
CA ASP A 633 -7.42 -24.57 27.90
C ASP A 633 -7.67 -25.52 26.71
N LYS A 634 -8.93 -25.91 26.46
CA LYS A 634 -9.34 -26.81 25.36
C LYS A 634 -8.99 -26.27 23.98
N TYR A 635 -9.22 -24.98 23.73
CA TYR A 635 -8.95 -24.34 22.45
C TYR A 635 -7.50 -23.83 22.31
N GLY A 636 -6.65 -24.05 23.33
CA GLY A 636 -5.23 -23.75 23.25
C GLY A 636 -4.94 -22.24 23.17
N CYS A 637 -5.79 -21.39 23.75
CA CYS A 637 -5.67 -19.93 23.64
C CYS A 637 -4.31 -19.41 24.12
N ILE A 638 -3.71 -20.07 25.12
CA ILE A 638 -2.38 -19.76 25.64
C ILE A 638 -1.25 -19.93 24.61
N SER A 639 -1.44 -20.72 23.55
CA SER A 639 -0.43 -20.87 22.49
C SER A 639 -0.23 -19.57 21.71
N CYS A 640 -1.24 -18.69 21.68
CA CYS A 640 -1.15 -17.38 21.05
C CYS A 640 -1.05 -16.24 22.05
N HIS A 641 -1.72 -16.33 23.21
CA HIS A 641 -1.83 -15.25 24.20
C HIS A 641 -0.93 -15.46 25.42
N ILE A 642 -0.43 -14.35 25.96
CA ILE A 642 0.31 -14.34 27.24
C ILE A 642 -0.67 -14.46 28.40
N MET A 643 -0.45 -15.44 29.28
CA MET A 643 -1.16 -15.64 30.54
C MET A 643 -0.16 -15.83 31.69
N GLY A 644 -0.17 -14.90 32.64
CA GLY A 644 0.81 -14.86 33.74
C GLY A 644 2.23 -14.69 33.20
N LYS A 645 3.10 -15.68 33.45
CA LYS A 645 4.51 -15.69 33.00
C LYS A 645 4.77 -16.52 31.74
N GLY A 646 3.73 -17.09 31.12
CA GLY A 646 3.87 -17.99 29.97
C GLY A 646 2.88 -17.69 28.83
N GLY A 647 2.97 -18.47 27.76
CA GLY A 647 2.11 -18.38 26.58
C GLY A 647 2.79 -17.78 25.34
N GLY A 648 1.98 -17.54 24.30
CA GLY A 648 2.43 -16.99 23.03
C GLY A 648 2.47 -15.46 23.00
N TYR A 649 3.20 -14.90 22.02
CA TYR A 649 3.35 -13.45 21.81
C TYR A 649 2.62 -12.93 20.57
N VAL A 650 1.82 -13.79 19.91
CA VAL A 650 1.05 -13.43 18.71
C VAL A 650 -0.17 -12.60 19.08
N GLY A 651 -0.91 -13.05 20.09
CA GLY A 651 -2.06 -12.36 20.65
C GLY A 651 -1.65 -11.38 21.76
N PRO A 652 -2.49 -10.38 22.08
CA PRO A 652 -2.27 -9.50 23.22
C PRO A 652 -2.29 -10.28 24.54
N PRO A 653 -1.62 -9.79 25.60
CA PRO A 653 -1.66 -10.40 26.92
C PRO A 653 -3.08 -10.37 27.47
N LEU A 654 -3.45 -11.48 28.12
CA LEU A 654 -4.76 -11.69 28.71
C LEU A 654 -4.73 -11.76 30.24
N THR A 655 -3.54 -11.76 30.86
CA THR A 655 -3.33 -11.84 32.32
C THR A 655 -4.23 -10.91 33.14
N THR A 656 -4.40 -9.66 32.68
CA THR A 656 -5.20 -8.61 33.33
C THR A 656 -6.27 -8.07 32.40
N VAL A 657 -6.74 -8.87 31.44
CA VAL A 657 -7.67 -8.40 30.42
C VAL A 657 -9.00 -7.90 30.99
N GLY A 658 -9.43 -8.46 32.14
CA GLY A 658 -10.62 -8.02 32.83
C GLY A 658 -10.52 -6.60 33.40
N ASP A 659 -9.31 -6.08 33.65
CA ASP A 659 -9.11 -4.68 34.02
C ASP A 659 -9.19 -3.74 32.81
N ARG A 660 -8.91 -4.25 31.61
CA ARG A 660 -8.85 -3.47 30.37
C ARG A 660 -10.15 -3.48 29.59
N LEU A 661 -10.67 -4.65 29.23
CA LEU A 661 -11.79 -4.80 28.30
C LEU A 661 -13.12 -4.90 29.04
N THR A 662 -14.18 -4.40 28.39
CA THR A 662 -15.56 -4.65 28.84
C THR A 662 -15.94 -6.11 28.56
N ALA A 663 -16.83 -6.68 29.38
CA ALA A 663 -17.33 -8.04 29.15
C ALA A 663 -18.11 -8.13 27.83
N GLY A 664 -18.89 -7.10 27.51
CA GLY A 664 -19.63 -7.02 26.26
C GLY A 664 -18.73 -7.04 25.02
N TRP A 665 -17.58 -6.37 25.06
CA TRP A 665 -16.59 -6.44 23.99
C TRP A 665 -15.93 -7.79 23.87
N ILE A 666 -15.51 -8.40 24.98
CA ILE A 666 -14.96 -9.76 24.97
C ILE A 666 -15.97 -10.72 24.32
N PHE A 667 -17.25 -10.64 24.71
CA PHE A 667 -18.31 -11.46 24.15
C PHE A 667 -18.49 -11.23 22.64
N ALA A 668 -18.61 -9.97 22.22
CA ALA A 668 -18.80 -9.60 20.82
C ALA A 668 -17.62 -10.03 19.93
N TYR A 669 -16.39 -9.74 20.36
CA TYR A 669 -15.20 -10.07 19.60
C TYR A 669 -15.00 -11.58 19.48
N MET A 670 -15.25 -12.36 20.55
CA MET A 670 -15.15 -13.82 20.50
C MET A 670 -16.17 -14.46 19.55
N LYS A 671 -17.34 -13.85 19.37
CA LYS A 671 -18.39 -14.34 18.47
C LYS A 671 -18.06 -14.12 16.99
N ASN A 672 -17.41 -13.01 16.65
CA ASN A 672 -17.00 -12.72 15.27
C ASN A 672 -15.84 -11.70 15.21
N PRO A 673 -14.58 -12.16 15.37
CA PRO A 673 -13.41 -11.26 15.35
C PRO A 673 -13.28 -10.48 14.05
N ARG A 674 -13.60 -11.13 12.91
CA ARG A 674 -13.42 -10.56 11.56
C ARG A 674 -14.45 -9.49 11.20
N TYR A 675 -15.57 -9.44 11.92
CA TYR A 675 -16.54 -8.36 11.77
C TYR A 675 -15.97 -7.02 12.26
N TYR A 676 -15.25 -7.04 13.37
CA TYR A 676 -14.66 -5.83 13.97
C TYR A 676 -13.26 -5.54 13.42
N GLU A 677 -12.46 -6.57 13.21
CA GLU A 677 -11.11 -6.47 12.64
C GLU A 677 -11.00 -7.41 11.43
N PRO A 678 -11.23 -6.93 10.18
CA PRO A 678 -11.21 -7.77 8.98
C PRO A 678 -9.93 -8.61 8.79
N TRP A 679 -8.82 -8.10 9.34
CA TRP A 679 -7.49 -8.73 9.30
C TRP A 679 -7.16 -9.57 10.53
N SER A 680 -8.14 -9.82 11.42
CA SER A 680 -7.92 -10.57 12.65
C SER A 680 -7.34 -11.95 12.37
N ILE A 681 -6.21 -12.22 13.02
CA ILE A 681 -5.54 -13.53 12.99
C ILE A 681 -6.24 -14.52 13.92
N GLN A 682 -7.03 -14.02 14.89
CA GLN A 682 -7.80 -14.88 15.77
C GLN A 682 -8.81 -15.69 14.94
N PRO A 683 -8.80 -17.03 15.03
CA PRO A 683 -9.77 -17.85 14.33
C PRO A 683 -11.19 -17.55 14.79
N ASP A 684 -12.12 -17.62 13.86
CA ASP A 684 -13.54 -17.73 14.19
C ASP A 684 -13.82 -19.21 14.52
N TYR A 685 -13.95 -19.50 15.81
CA TYR A 685 -14.18 -20.85 16.32
C TYR A 685 -15.66 -21.28 16.23
N GLY A 686 -16.58 -20.36 15.91
CA GLY A 686 -18.01 -20.65 15.85
C GLY A 686 -18.61 -21.05 17.20
N PHE A 687 -18.16 -20.44 18.30
CA PHE A 687 -18.64 -20.73 19.65
C PHE A 687 -20.16 -20.54 19.78
N SER A 688 -20.79 -21.40 20.59
CA SER A 688 -22.17 -21.17 21.01
C SER A 688 -22.28 -19.93 21.90
N GLU A 689 -23.50 -19.45 22.12
CA GLU A 689 -23.74 -18.32 23.03
C GLU A 689 -23.31 -18.62 24.46
N GLU A 690 -23.58 -19.84 24.95
CA GLU A 690 -23.15 -20.31 26.27
C GLU A 690 -21.62 -20.44 26.38
N GLU A 691 -20.96 -21.00 25.36
CA GLU A 691 -19.49 -21.10 25.33
C GLU A 691 -18.83 -19.71 25.31
N THR A 692 -19.37 -18.79 24.50
CA THR A 692 -18.89 -17.41 24.41
C THR A 692 -19.07 -16.70 25.75
N ARG A 693 -20.21 -16.89 26.41
CA ARG A 693 -20.50 -16.33 27.73
C ARG A 693 -19.56 -16.87 28.81
N ALA A 694 -19.29 -18.17 28.83
CA ALA A 694 -18.36 -18.79 29.77
C ALA A 694 -16.92 -18.28 29.55
N LEU A 695 -16.43 -18.24 28.31
CA LEU A 695 -15.12 -17.65 27.98
C LEU A 695 -15.03 -16.18 28.41
N THR A 696 -16.10 -15.42 28.18
CA THR A 696 -16.21 -14.02 28.62
C THR A 696 -16.12 -13.91 30.14
N ALA A 697 -16.84 -14.76 30.88
CA ALA A 697 -16.80 -14.81 32.34
C ALA A 697 -15.38 -15.03 32.86
N TYR A 698 -14.67 -16.01 32.29
CA TYR A 698 -13.28 -16.30 32.66
C TYR A 698 -12.36 -15.10 32.40
N LEU A 699 -12.37 -14.55 31.18
CA LEU A 699 -11.49 -13.42 30.82
C LEU A 699 -11.83 -12.15 31.61
N ALA A 700 -13.12 -11.86 31.83
CA ALA A 700 -13.56 -10.74 32.65
C ALA A 700 -13.14 -10.88 34.13
N SER A 701 -12.94 -12.11 34.62
CA SER A 701 -12.44 -12.38 35.98
C SER A 701 -10.93 -12.15 36.13
N CYS A 702 -10.18 -12.09 35.03
CA CYS A 702 -8.72 -11.86 35.03
C CYS A 702 -8.38 -10.39 35.33
N LYS A 703 -8.39 -10.04 36.63
CA LYS A 703 -8.12 -8.69 37.16
C LYS A 703 -6.97 -8.72 38.17
N GLU A 704 -6.11 -7.70 38.14
CA GLU A 704 -5.08 -7.42 39.14
C GLU A 704 -5.53 -6.39 40.20
N MET A 705 -6.51 -5.52 39.88
CA MET A 705 -6.98 -4.44 40.77
C MET A 705 -7.79 -4.93 41.99
N LYS A 706 -7.09 -5.55 42.95
CA LYS A 706 -7.55 -5.68 44.35
C LYS A 706 -6.46 -5.40 45.41
N LYS A 707 -5.25 -4.96 45.05
CA LYS A 707 -4.24 -4.53 46.02
C LYS A 707 -3.48 -3.28 45.51
N ASN A 708 -3.60 -2.19 46.26
CA ASN A 708 -2.76 -0.97 46.23
C ASN A 708 -3.19 0.23 45.39
N ILE A 709 -4.42 0.70 45.54
CA ILE A 709 -4.70 2.15 45.41
C ILE A 709 -4.80 2.72 46.83
N ARG A 710 -3.66 3.10 47.41
CA ARG A 710 -3.66 4.15 48.43
C ARG A 710 -3.80 5.45 47.65
N VAL A 711 -5.03 5.96 47.61
CA VAL A 711 -5.29 7.37 47.29
C VAL A 711 -4.46 8.19 48.27
N SER A 712 -3.40 8.83 47.80
CA SER A 712 -2.78 9.91 48.56
C SER A 712 -3.76 11.08 48.56
N GLN A 713 -4.65 11.09 49.55
CA GLN A 713 -5.29 12.33 49.96
C GLN A 713 -4.20 13.30 50.39
N GLY A 714 -4.30 14.53 49.90
CA GLY A 714 -3.22 15.50 49.88
C GLY A 714 -2.67 15.92 51.24
N LYS A 715 -1.46 16.48 51.15
CA LYS A 715 -1.02 17.71 51.82
C LYS A 715 -0.03 18.42 50.92
#